data_AF-A0A368YN00-F1
#
_entry.id   AF-A0A368YN00-F1
#
_cell.length_a   1.000
_cell.length_b   1.000
_cell.length_c   1.000
_cell.angle_alpha   90.00
_cell.angle_beta   90.00
_cell.angle_gamma   90.00
#
_symmetry.space_group_name_H-M   'P 1'
#
loop_
_entity.id
_entity.type
_entity.pdbx_description
1 polymer ?
#
loop_
_entity_poly.entity_id
_entity_poly.type
_entity_poly.pdbx_seq_one_letter_code
_entity_poly.pdbx_strand_id
1 'polypeptide(L)'
;MSDIHQGQAHVQDAQTERLREVWKNPVGWRRFSEVNNSVIGHWYTATAFAFLIFAGGLALLMRAQLAVPDNDLVTAQLYNQLFTMHGTAMMFLFAVPVFEGVAILILPAMLGARDLPFPRLSAFGYWSFLIGGVFVCGSIFFNAAPTGGWFMYPPLTTDTRQSGIGADIWLLGLSFIEVSSIAAAVELIVGVLKFRAPGMNINLTPLYAWYVLVVAGMILFAFPPLIVGDYLMELQRAFDWPFFDPKRGGDPLLWQHLFWIFGHPEVYIIFLPSIALLAMIVPTFAQRPIVGYSWIVLSALGTGFLSFGLWVHHMFTTGLPSLSLGFFSAASEAVAIPTGAQIFVLIATLALGKVVSSTPLLFAAGALAIFVFGGLTGVMLALAPFDFQAHDTYFVVAHLHYTLFGGMIFPLLAGVYYYYPFATGQKLSDHAGRVAFWLMFVGFNATFLPMHFTGLRGMPRRVFTYPADVGWDWFNFISSVGALVFAAGFSVVLIDVLRPKKQKADLDGNPWNAGTLEWLAQRDESFGMRTIPIIRHRYPIWYQKNFVQDVREGRFYLPDAEDGRRESLVTSVLDAEPEQCARIPGPTFLTLFAAIFLGATFIFATYHWWISTLASAFLTLATILSWLWTGTGEIPEKQFRDIGLQRRVPLYRSGPASTGWWAMFITMTGDLTAFLSLMFCYFFYWTIHTDFPPGADGSGTYWLAGSACLVILAWTSTLLARRLNSAGYPTGFRSALYAGAALGILGVVAMLAGPWFSKMDPTANVYPATVWAIVIWVAVHTSVGVIMQAYCIARAYAGRLTARHDMEIWNVTLYWHFACFSAVVALATLVAFPNLT
;
A
#
# COMPACT_ATOMS: atom_id res chain seq x y z
N MET A 1 -33.73 38.77 -21.31
CA MET A 1 -33.26 37.89 -20.21
C MET A 1 -33.53 36.41 -20.49
N SER A 2 -34.72 36.02 -20.99
CA SER A 2 -35.05 34.65 -21.46
C SER A 2 -34.02 34.03 -22.42
N ASP A 3 -33.68 34.73 -23.51
CA ASP A 3 -32.83 34.15 -24.57
C ASP A 3 -31.35 33.99 -24.17
N ILE A 4 -30.87 34.82 -23.23
CA ILE A 4 -29.50 34.73 -22.70
C ILE A 4 -29.38 33.51 -21.78
N HIS A 5 -30.39 33.24 -20.95
CA HIS A 5 -30.42 32.06 -20.10
C HIS A 5 -30.55 30.76 -20.91
N GLN A 6 -31.34 30.75 -21.99
CA GLN A 6 -31.42 29.59 -22.89
C GLN A 6 -30.10 29.31 -23.62
N GLY A 7 -29.41 30.36 -24.10
CA GLY A 7 -28.10 30.21 -24.73
C GLY A 7 -27.02 29.67 -23.78
N GLN A 8 -27.02 30.10 -22.52
CA GLN A 8 -26.07 29.60 -21.50
C GLN A 8 -26.32 28.13 -21.13
N ALA A 9 -27.58 27.72 -20.99
CA ALA A 9 -27.93 26.32 -20.71
C ALA A 9 -27.47 25.39 -21.84
N HIS A 10 -27.70 25.78 -23.10
CA HIS A 10 -27.26 24.99 -24.26
C HIS A 10 -25.73 24.79 -24.31
N VAL A 11 -24.95 25.81 -23.93
CA VAL A 11 -23.49 25.70 -23.83
C VAL A 11 -23.10 24.74 -22.72
N GLN A 12 -23.70 24.84 -21.54
CA GLN A 12 -23.41 23.96 -20.40
C GLN A 12 -23.70 22.49 -20.69
N ASP A 13 -24.81 22.21 -21.39
CA ASP A 13 -25.18 20.86 -21.81
C ASP A 13 -24.18 20.30 -22.83
N ALA A 14 -23.80 21.09 -23.84
CA ALA A 14 -22.81 20.68 -24.84
C ALA A 14 -21.43 20.40 -24.22
N GLN A 15 -21.00 21.18 -23.24
CA GLN A 15 -19.77 20.94 -22.48
C GLN A 15 -19.85 19.62 -21.69
N THR A 16 -20.99 19.36 -21.05
CA THR A 16 -21.20 18.15 -20.25
C THR A 16 -21.21 16.91 -21.15
N GLU A 17 -21.81 16.98 -22.33
CA GLU A 17 -21.83 15.85 -23.26
C GLU A 17 -20.43 15.51 -23.78
N ARG A 18 -19.60 16.52 -24.09
CA ARG A 18 -18.19 16.29 -24.44
C ARG A 18 -17.41 15.61 -23.30
N LEU A 19 -17.67 15.99 -22.05
CA LEU A 19 -17.09 15.30 -20.90
C LEU A 19 -17.53 13.84 -20.84
N ARG A 20 -18.81 13.54 -21.05
CA ARG A 20 -19.33 12.16 -21.08
C ARG A 20 -18.68 11.32 -22.17
N GLU A 21 -18.55 11.86 -23.38
CA GLU A 21 -17.95 11.13 -24.51
C GLU A 21 -16.52 10.70 -24.20
N VAL A 22 -15.72 11.62 -23.67
CA VAL A 22 -14.29 11.42 -23.40
C VAL A 22 -14.03 10.52 -22.19
N TRP A 23 -14.91 10.57 -21.18
CA TRP A 23 -14.82 9.75 -19.98
C TRP A 23 -15.63 8.46 -20.07
N LYS A 24 -16.27 8.17 -21.21
CA LYS A 24 -17.08 6.98 -21.40
C LYS A 24 -16.30 5.70 -21.09
N ASN A 25 -16.87 4.86 -20.24
CA ASN A 25 -16.29 3.57 -19.88
C ASN A 25 -16.52 2.55 -21.01
N PRO A 26 -15.58 1.62 -21.26
CA PRO A 26 -15.77 0.55 -22.24
C PRO A 26 -16.82 -0.44 -21.74
N VAL A 27 -17.57 -1.02 -22.68
CA VAL A 27 -18.68 -1.96 -22.43
C VAL A 27 -18.35 -3.37 -22.91
N GLY A 28 -19.09 -4.36 -22.42
CA GLY A 28 -18.88 -5.77 -22.77
C GLY A 28 -17.51 -6.28 -22.30
N TRP A 29 -16.86 -7.12 -23.12
CA TRP A 29 -15.53 -7.68 -22.81
C TRP A 29 -14.43 -6.63 -22.72
N ARG A 30 -14.59 -5.47 -23.36
CA ARG A 30 -13.62 -4.35 -23.27
C ARG A 30 -13.59 -3.72 -21.88
N ARG A 31 -14.54 -4.02 -21.00
CA ARG A 31 -14.56 -3.52 -19.63
C ARG A 31 -13.27 -3.85 -18.87
N PHE A 32 -12.62 -4.99 -19.16
CA PHE A 32 -11.35 -5.38 -18.53
C PHE A 32 -10.14 -4.49 -18.90
N SER A 33 -10.30 -3.60 -19.87
CA SER A 33 -9.29 -2.59 -20.21
C SER A 33 -9.47 -1.27 -19.45
N GLU A 34 -10.51 -1.13 -18.63
CA GLU A 34 -10.78 0.11 -17.89
C GLU A 34 -9.65 0.46 -16.92
N VAL A 35 -9.47 1.77 -16.70
CA VAL A 35 -8.45 2.35 -15.84
C VAL A 35 -9.00 3.40 -14.89
N ASN A 36 -10.22 3.91 -15.13
CA ASN A 36 -10.84 4.95 -14.31
C ASN A 36 -10.94 4.51 -12.83
N ASN A 37 -10.55 5.41 -11.91
CA ASN A 37 -10.51 5.12 -10.48
C ASN A 37 -11.83 4.61 -9.91
N SER A 38 -12.98 5.08 -10.42
CA SER A 38 -14.27 4.62 -9.92
C SER A 38 -14.44 3.12 -10.17
N VAL A 39 -14.11 2.63 -11.36
CA VAL A 39 -14.24 1.21 -11.69
C VAL A 39 -13.18 0.37 -10.97
N ILE A 40 -11.92 0.82 -10.99
CA ILE A 40 -10.82 0.12 -10.34
C ILE A 40 -11.02 0.04 -8.82
N GLY A 41 -11.40 1.14 -8.18
CA GLY A 41 -11.66 1.18 -6.74
C GLY A 41 -12.81 0.25 -6.32
N HIS A 42 -13.87 0.13 -7.13
CA HIS A 42 -14.93 -0.84 -6.88
C HIS A 42 -14.43 -2.28 -6.99
N TRP A 43 -13.61 -2.59 -8.00
CA TRP A 43 -13.04 -3.92 -8.17
C TRP A 43 -12.11 -4.30 -7.02
N TYR A 44 -11.18 -3.43 -6.63
CA TYR A 44 -10.32 -3.64 -5.46
C TYR A 44 -11.15 -3.89 -4.20
N THR A 45 -12.10 -3.01 -3.92
CA THR A 45 -12.94 -3.12 -2.72
C THR A 45 -13.70 -4.44 -2.72
N ALA A 46 -14.35 -4.82 -3.83
CA ALA A 46 -15.09 -6.07 -3.94
C ALA A 46 -14.19 -7.31 -3.77
N THR A 47 -13.02 -7.32 -4.40
CA THR A 47 -12.05 -8.43 -4.29
C THR A 47 -11.50 -8.55 -2.86
N ALA A 48 -11.17 -7.44 -2.20
CA ALA A 48 -10.74 -7.45 -0.80
C ALA A 48 -11.86 -8.00 0.12
N PHE A 49 -13.12 -7.58 -0.07
CA PHE A 49 -14.25 -8.15 0.67
C PHE A 49 -14.47 -9.65 0.39
N ALA A 50 -14.18 -10.12 -0.82
CA ALA A 50 -14.22 -11.55 -1.12
C ALA A 50 -13.15 -12.33 -0.32
N PHE A 51 -11.93 -11.80 -0.22
CA PHE A 51 -10.89 -12.37 0.63
C PHE A 51 -11.24 -12.30 2.13
N LEU A 52 -11.91 -11.24 2.59
CA LEU A 52 -12.45 -11.18 3.96
C LEU A 52 -13.45 -12.31 4.23
N ILE A 53 -14.39 -12.55 3.31
CA ILE A 53 -15.39 -13.62 3.46
C ILE A 53 -14.68 -14.99 3.49
N PHE A 54 -13.70 -15.19 2.60
CA PHE A 54 -12.88 -16.39 2.59
C PHE A 54 -12.15 -16.59 3.94
N ALA A 55 -11.43 -15.58 4.41
CA ALA A 55 -10.71 -15.61 5.69
C ALA A 55 -11.63 -15.81 6.90
N GLY A 56 -12.83 -15.21 6.87
CA GLY A 56 -13.87 -15.42 7.88
C GLY A 56 -14.39 -16.86 7.89
N GLY A 57 -14.54 -17.48 6.73
CA GLY A 57 -14.84 -18.90 6.60
C GLY A 57 -13.79 -19.79 7.26
N LEU A 58 -12.50 -19.50 7.04
CA LEU A 58 -11.40 -20.21 7.69
C LEU A 58 -11.44 -20.04 9.22
N ALA A 59 -11.75 -18.83 9.71
CA ALA A 59 -11.91 -18.57 11.14
C ALA A 59 -13.05 -19.38 11.78
N LEU A 60 -14.19 -19.49 11.09
CA LEU A 60 -15.31 -20.30 11.59
C LEU A 60 -14.98 -21.79 11.66
N LEU A 61 -14.21 -22.31 10.70
CA LEU A 61 -13.73 -23.70 10.74
C LEU A 61 -12.78 -23.93 11.93
N MET A 62 -11.84 -23.00 12.16
CA MET A 62 -10.95 -23.07 13.34
C MET A 62 -11.75 -23.01 14.64
N ARG A 63 -12.79 -22.17 14.71
CA ARG A 63 -13.62 -22.09 15.90
C ARG A 63 -14.49 -23.31 16.11
N ALA A 64 -15.03 -23.90 15.05
CA ALA A 64 -15.74 -25.17 15.12
C ALA A 64 -14.84 -26.30 15.65
N GLN A 65 -13.58 -26.37 15.18
CA GLN A 65 -12.58 -27.31 15.71
C GLN A 65 -12.36 -27.10 17.21
N LEU A 66 -12.18 -25.87 17.66
CA LEU A 66 -11.87 -25.58 19.06
C LEU A 66 -13.12 -25.40 19.96
N ALA A 67 -14.31 -25.76 19.50
CA ALA A 67 -15.54 -25.56 20.27
C ALA A 67 -15.65 -26.46 21.51
N VAL A 68 -15.03 -27.64 21.46
CA VAL A 68 -15.01 -28.65 22.53
C VAL A 68 -13.61 -29.26 22.65
N PRO A 69 -13.24 -29.81 23.82
CA PRO A 69 -11.96 -30.50 24.00
C PRO A 69 -11.84 -31.74 23.11
N ASP A 70 -10.60 -32.11 22.77
CA ASP A 70 -10.25 -33.34 22.04
C ASP A 70 -11.00 -33.56 20.71
N ASN A 71 -11.49 -32.47 20.09
CA ASN A 71 -12.24 -32.53 18.84
C ASN A 71 -11.35 -32.98 17.66
N ASP A 72 -11.95 -33.65 16.67
CA ASP A 72 -11.26 -34.22 15.50
C ASP A 72 -11.84 -33.75 14.15
N LEU A 73 -12.62 -32.67 14.16
CA LEU A 73 -13.25 -32.09 12.95
C LEU A 73 -12.25 -31.80 11.82
N VAL A 74 -11.06 -31.28 12.16
CA VAL A 74 -9.96 -31.07 11.19
C VAL A 74 -8.65 -31.66 11.72
N THR A 75 -7.79 -32.11 10.80
CA THR A 75 -6.45 -32.58 11.16
C THR A 75 -5.56 -31.41 11.60
N ALA A 76 -4.52 -31.71 12.39
CA ALA A 76 -3.54 -30.70 12.81
C ALA A 76 -2.88 -29.97 11.62
N GLN A 77 -2.58 -30.70 10.54
CA GLN A 77 -2.00 -30.12 9.32
C GLN A 77 -2.95 -29.12 8.66
N LEU A 78 -4.22 -29.49 8.50
CA LEU A 78 -5.21 -28.59 7.93
C LEU A 78 -5.45 -27.39 8.85
N TYR A 79 -5.51 -27.59 10.17
CA TYR A 79 -5.62 -26.49 11.14
C TYR A 79 -4.45 -25.49 10.97
N ASN A 80 -3.23 -25.99 10.77
CA ASN A 80 -2.06 -25.15 10.53
C ASN A 80 -2.19 -24.32 9.24
N GLN A 81 -2.72 -24.90 8.17
CA GLN A 81 -3.05 -24.17 6.95
C GLN A 81 -4.15 -23.13 7.18
N LEU A 82 -5.22 -23.50 7.90
CA LEU A 82 -6.35 -22.61 8.18
C LEU A 82 -5.91 -21.36 8.94
N PHE A 83 -5.16 -21.49 10.04
CA PHE A 83 -4.76 -20.31 10.81
C PHE A 83 -3.72 -19.46 10.09
N THR A 84 -2.82 -20.09 9.32
CA THR A 84 -1.83 -19.39 8.52
C THR A 84 -2.53 -18.57 7.45
N MET A 85 -3.41 -19.20 6.66
CA MET A 85 -4.14 -18.54 5.58
C MET A 85 -5.17 -17.53 6.07
N HIS A 86 -5.80 -17.75 7.23
CA HIS A 86 -6.66 -16.76 7.86
C HIS A 86 -5.87 -15.49 8.17
N GLY A 87 -4.74 -15.60 8.87
CA GLY A 87 -3.90 -14.45 9.19
C GLY A 87 -3.37 -13.75 7.94
N THR A 88 -2.85 -14.52 6.97
CA THR A 88 -2.32 -13.97 5.72
C THR A 88 -3.37 -13.24 4.90
N ALA A 89 -4.56 -13.84 4.74
CA ALA A 89 -5.64 -13.20 3.98
C ALA A 89 -6.17 -11.94 4.68
N MET A 90 -6.28 -11.94 6.01
CA MET A 90 -6.70 -10.75 6.75
C MET A 90 -5.70 -9.60 6.64
N MET A 91 -4.42 -9.86 6.88
CA MET A 91 -3.39 -8.81 6.91
C MET A 91 -3.04 -8.30 5.51
N PHE A 92 -2.69 -9.21 4.59
CA PHE A 92 -2.14 -8.82 3.28
C PHE A 92 -3.18 -8.71 2.16
N LEU A 93 -4.25 -9.52 2.18
CA LEU A 93 -5.21 -9.58 1.06
C LEU A 93 -6.49 -8.79 1.31
N PHE A 94 -6.74 -8.40 2.55
CA PHE A 94 -7.90 -7.61 2.92
C PHE A 94 -7.50 -6.25 3.48
N ALA A 95 -6.68 -6.20 4.54
CA ALA A 95 -6.56 -4.99 5.34
C ALA A 95 -5.92 -3.81 4.60
N VAL A 96 -4.77 -4.03 3.95
CA VAL A 96 -4.14 -3.02 3.09
C VAL A 96 -4.92 -2.80 1.78
N PRO A 97 -5.32 -3.85 1.02
CA PRO A 97 -6.00 -3.65 -0.25
C PRO A 97 -7.39 -2.99 -0.16
N VAL A 98 -8.15 -3.20 0.93
CA VAL A 98 -9.44 -2.50 1.10
C VAL A 98 -9.24 -1.01 1.36
N PHE A 99 -8.19 -0.63 2.09
CA PHE A 99 -7.82 0.77 2.25
C PHE A 99 -7.48 1.39 0.90
N GLU A 100 -6.61 0.75 0.13
CA GLU A 100 -6.18 1.24 -1.19
C GLU A 100 -7.37 1.34 -2.15
N GLY A 101 -8.22 0.31 -2.19
CA GLY A 101 -9.43 0.30 -3.02
C GLY A 101 -10.40 1.43 -2.67
N VAL A 102 -10.65 1.67 -1.38
CA VAL A 102 -11.50 2.77 -0.92
C VAL A 102 -10.85 4.12 -1.23
N ALA A 103 -9.53 4.26 -1.01
CA ALA A 103 -8.81 5.49 -1.30
C ALA A 103 -8.83 5.82 -2.81
N ILE A 104 -8.57 4.83 -3.66
CA ILE A 104 -8.69 4.96 -5.12
C ILE A 104 -10.11 5.41 -5.51
N LEU A 105 -11.13 4.85 -4.89
CA LEU A 105 -12.52 5.18 -5.18
C LEU A 105 -12.90 6.61 -4.77
N ILE A 106 -12.59 7.04 -3.54
CA ILE A 106 -13.18 8.25 -2.95
C ILE A 106 -12.23 9.46 -2.90
N LEU A 107 -10.91 9.24 -2.89
CA LEU A 107 -9.93 10.31 -2.69
C LEU A 107 -10.02 11.40 -3.77
N PRO A 108 -10.12 11.09 -5.09
CA PRO A 108 -10.19 12.14 -6.11
C PRO A 108 -11.34 13.12 -5.88
N ALA A 109 -12.51 12.61 -5.47
CA ALA A 109 -13.67 13.44 -5.17
C ALA A 109 -13.41 14.36 -3.96
N MET A 110 -12.73 13.87 -2.92
CA MET A 110 -12.35 14.69 -1.76
C MET A 110 -11.29 15.74 -2.08
N LEU A 111 -10.43 15.47 -3.06
CA LEU A 111 -9.44 16.43 -3.56
C LEU A 111 -10.05 17.42 -4.56
N GLY A 112 -11.26 17.17 -5.07
CA GLY A 112 -11.87 17.93 -6.17
C GLY A 112 -11.23 17.66 -7.53
N ALA A 113 -10.55 16.52 -7.68
CA ALA A 113 -9.98 16.03 -8.92
C ALA A 113 -10.98 15.14 -9.68
N ARG A 114 -10.71 14.90 -10.97
CA ARG A 114 -11.51 13.99 -11.80
C ARG A 114 -11.11 12.52 -11.68
N ASP A 115 -9.81 12.27 -11.49
CA ASP A 115 -9.21 10.95 -11.41
C ASP A 115 -7.87 11.06 -10.65
N LEU A 116 -7.26 9.93 -10.35
CA LEU A 116 -5.91 9.87 -9.79
C LEU A 116 -4.83 10.16 -10.86
N PRO A 117 -3.58 10.44 -10.43
CA PRO A 117 -2.51 10.81 -11.36
C PRO A 117 -2.11 9.72 -12.36
N PHE A 118 -2.23 8.43 -11.99
CA PHE A 118 -1.71 7.31 -12.78
C PHE A 118 -2.73 6.16 -12.93
N PRO A 119 -3.89 6.37 -13.58
CA PRO A 119 -4.97 5.36 -13.58
C PRO A 119 -4.59 3.99 -14.14
N ARG A 120 -3.63 3.96 -15.09
CA ARG A 120 -3.08 2.71 -15.62
C ARG A 120 -2.23 1.95 -14.60
N LEU A 121 -1.53 2.66 -13.71
CA LEU A 121 -0.78 2.07 -12.61
C LEU A 121 -1.73 1.45 -11.58
N SER A 122 -2.83 2.11 -11.24
CA SER A 122 -3.87 1.53 -10.36
C SER A 122 -4.48 0.26 -10.98
N ALA A 123 -4.77 0.28 -12.29
CA ALA A 123 -5.27 -0.90 -13.00
C ALA A 123 -4.27 -2.05 -13.01
N PHE A 124 -2.98 -1.76 -13.24
CA PHE A 124 -1.91 -2.76 -13.15
C PHE A 124 -1.82 -3.36 -11.74
N GLY A 125 -1.83 -2.52 -10.70
CA GLY A 125 -1.84 -2.98 -9.31
C GLY A 125 -3.03 -3.90 -9.03
N TYR A 126 -4.23 -3.53 -9.49
CA TYR A 126 -5.44 -4.32 -9.25
C TYR A 126 -5.29 -5.76 -9.76
N TRP A 127 -4.78 -5.89 -10.99
CA TRP A 127 -4.59 -7.20 -11.60
C TRP A 127 -3.51 -8.00 -10.88
N SER A 128 -2.43 -7.37 -10.43
CA SER A 128 -1.40 -8.02 -9.62
C SER A 128 -1.95 -8.53 -8.29
N PHE A 129 -2.72 -7.70 -7.58
CA PHE A 129 -3.43 -8.06 -6.35
C PHE A 129 -4.37 -9.26 -6.56
N LEU A 130 -5.22 -9.23 -7.58
CA LEU A 130 -6.17 -10.31 -7.85
C LEU A 130 -5.44 -11.62 -8.16
N ILE A 131 -4.47 -11.60 -9.06
CA ILE A 131 -3.76 -12.81 -9.50
C ILE A 131 -2.97 -13.40 -8.32
N GLY A 132 -2.22 -12.57 -7.59
CA GLY A 132 -1.44 -13.03 -6.44
C GLY A 132 -2.32 -13.55 -5.29
N GLY A 133 -3.41 -12.84 -4.96
CA GLY A 133 -4.33 -13.27 -3.93
C GLY A 133 -5.02 -14.60 -4.26
N VAL A 134 -5.41 -14.81 -5.52
CA VAL A 134 -5.98 -16.09 -5.98
C VAL A 134 -4.93 -17.20 -5.92
N PHE A 135 -3.67 -16.93 -6.29
CA PHE A 135 -2.59 -17.91 -6.20
C PHE A 135 -2.33 -18.35 -4.75
N VAL A 136 -2.18 -17.39 -3.82
CA VAL A 136 -1.91 -17.66 -2.41
C VAL A 136 -3.10 -18.33 -1.73
N CYS A 137 -4.31 -17.77 -1.82
CA CYS A 137 -5.50 -18.38 -1.21
C CYS A 137 -5.90 -19.70 -1.86
N GLY A 138 -5.67 -19.86 -3.16
CA GLY A 138 -6.01 -21.08 -3.89
C GLY A 138 -5.24 -22.31 -3.41
N SER A 139 -4.03 -22.12 -2.87
CA SER A 139 -3.14 -23.20 -2.41
C SER A 139 -3.78 -24.15 -1.39
N ILE A 140 -4.73 -23.67 -0.58
CA ILE A 140 -5.40 -24.48 0.44
C ILE A 140 -6.25 -25.61 -0.19
N PHE A 141 -6.84 -25.37 -1.37
CA PHE A 141 -7.64 -26.38 -2.07
C PHE A 141 -6.81 -27.52 -2.67
N PHE A 142 -5.48 -27.36 -2.69
CA PHE A 142 -4.53 -28.36 -3.15
C PHE A 142 -3.69 -28.94 -2.01
N ASN A 143 -4.06 -28.68 -0.75
CA ASN A 143 -3.26 -29.04 0.43
C ASN A 143 -1.82 -28.51 0.35
N ALA A 144 -1.62 -27.39 -0.34
CA ALA A 144 -0.32 -26.76 -0.57
C ALA A 144 -0.19 -25.42 0.16
N ALA A 145 -1.15 -25.06 1.01
CA ALA A 145 -1.08 -23.82 1.79
C ALA A 145 0.07 -23.86 2.83
N PRO A 146 0.69 -22.71 3.12
CA PRO A 146 1.69 -22.58 4.17
C PRO A 146 1.14 -22.96 5.55
N THR A 147 2.01 -23.47 6.41
CA THR A 147 1.67 -23.95 7.77
C THR A 147 2.46 -23.25 8.88
N GLY A 148 3.33 -22.30 8.55
CA GLY A 148 4.24 -21.62 9.49
C GLY A 148 3.65 -20.42 10.23
N GLY A 149 2.35 -20.16 10.08
CA GLY A 149 1.72 -18.90 10.51
C GLY A 149 2.03 -17.73 9.59
N TRP A 150 1.24 -16.66 9.69
CA TRP A 150 1.29 -15.52 8.76
C TRP A 150 2.60 -14.71 8.79
N PHE A 151 3.53 -15.04 9.68
CA PHE A 151 4.84 -14.39 9.81
C PHE A 151 6.03 -15.32 9.55
N MET A 152 5.77 -16.58 9.16
CA MET A 152 6.75 -17.49 8.55
C MET A 152 8.14 -17.57 9.20
N TYR A 153 8.23 -17.82 10.52
CA TYR A 153 9.51 -17.81 11.24
C TYR A 153 10.47 -18.97 10.86
N PRO A 154 11.75 -18.67 10.56
CA PRO A 154 12.84 -19.63 10.66
C PRO A 154 13.03 -20.13 12.10
N PRO A 155 13.55 -21.35 12.30
CA PRO A 155 14.00 -22.29 11.28
C PRO A 155 12.86 -23.14 10.68
N LEU A 156 11.63 -23.06 11.20
CA LEU A 156 10.49 -23.88 10.77
C LEU A 156 10.19 -23.70 9.28
N THR A 157 10.19 -22.46 8.80
CA THR A 157 9.88 -22.13 7.40
C THR A 157 11.06 -22.20 6.46
N THR A 158 12.29 -22.31 6.97
CA THR A 158 13.47 -22.54 6.12
C THR A 158 13.74 -24.03 5.90
N ASP A 159 13.24 -24.92 6.77
CA ASP A 159 13.33 -26.37 6.56
C ASP A 159 12.25 -26.82 5.57
N THR A 160 12.66 -27.11 4.33
CA THR A 160 11.78 -27.56 3.25
C THR A 160 11.11 -28.89 3.56
N ARG A 161 11.66 -29.72 4.45
CA ARG A 161 11.05 -30.98 4.88
C ARG A 161 9.85 -30.78 5.80
N GLN A 162 9.82 -29.67 6.55
CA GLN A 162 8.75 -29.36 7.49
C GLN A 162 7.68 -28.47 6.85
N SER A 163 8.12 -27.46 6.09
CA SER A 163 7.23 -26.42 5.53
C SER A 163 6.70 -26.74 4.12
N GLY A 164 7.34 -27.66 3.40
CA GLY A 164 6.98 -27.99 2.02
C GLY A 164 7.02 -26.78 1.08
N ILE A 165 6.27 -26.85 -0.02
CA ILE A 165 6.17 -25.79 -1.04
C ILE A 165 5.29 -24.61 -0.60
N GLY A 166 4.48 -24.78 0.46
CA GLY A 166 3.54 -23.75 0.89
C GLY A 166 4.23 -22.47 1.33
N ALA A 167 5.46 -22.58 1.85
CA ALA A 167 6.28 -21.41 2.17
C ALA A 167 6.72 -20.62 0.91
N ASP A 168 7.10 -21.30 -0.17
CA ASP A 168 7.49 -20.64 -1.43
C ASP A 168 6.28 -19.96 -2.10
N ILE A 169 5.10 -20.58 -2.01
CA ILE A 169 3.84 -19.96 -2.47
C ILE A 169 3.55 -18.68 -1.69
N TRP A 170 3.77 -18.69 -0.38
CA TRP A 170 3.54 -17.53 0.47
C TRP A 170 4.51 -16.38 0.12
N LEU A 171 5.81 -16.66 0.08
CA LEU A 171 6.87 -15.69 -0.15
C LEU A 171 6.75 -15.03 -1.54
N LEU A 172 6.84 -15.81 -2.62
CA LEU A 172 6.74 -15.26 -3.98
C LEU A 172 5.34 -14.74 -4.32
N GLY A 173 4.30 -15.33 -3.74
CA GLY A 173 2.92 -14.88 -3.92
C GLY A 173 2.67 -13.51 -3.29
N LEU A 174 3.12 -13.31 -2.05
CA LEU A 174 3.01 -12.03 -1.37
C LEU A 174 3.94 -10.98 -1.97
N SER A 175 5.20 -11.31 -2.27
CA SER A 175 6.12 -10.42 -2.99
C SER A 175 5.50 -9.88 -4.30
N PHE A 176 4.71 -10.70 -5.02
CA PHE A 176 3.98 -10.24 -6.19
C PHE A 176 2.81 -9.29 -5.85
N ILE A 177 2.07 -9.56 -4.78
CA ILE A 177 0.99 -8.69 -4.30
C ILE A 177 1.53 -7.33 -3.85
N GLU A 178 2.71 -7.28 -3.21
CA GLU A 178 3.32 -6.04 -2.73
C GLU A 178 3.62 -5.03 -3.84
N VAL A 179 3.83 -5.49 -5.08
CA VAL A 179 3.93 -4.63 -6.25
C VAL A 179 2.68 -3.76 -6.42
N SER A 180 1.50 -4.32 -6.10
CA SER A 180 0.24 -3.58 -6.08
C SER A 180 0.25 -2.46 -5.04
N SER A 181 0.70 -2.78 -3.82
CA SER A 181 0.65 -1.83 -2.70
C SER A 181 1.60 -0.65 -2.89
N ILE A 182 2.82 -0.92 -3.39
CA ILE A 182 3.78 0.15 -3.72
C ILE A 182 3.24 1.03 -4.86
N ALA A 183 2.63 0.42 -5.88
CA ALA A 183 2.03 1.14 -6.99
C ALA A 183 0.91 2.09 -6.52
N ALA A 184 0.03 1.61 -5.63
CA ALA A 184 -1.01 2.42 -5.01
C ALA A 184 -0.43 3.53 -4.13
N ALA A 185 0.57 3.23 -3.29
CA ALA A 185 1.20 4.23 -2.42
C ALA A 185 1.80 5.41 -3.21
N VAL A 186 2.53 5.13 -4.30
CA VAL A 186 3.09 6.16 -5.18
C VAL A 186 1.99 7.05 -5.77
N GLU A 187 0.93 6.45 -6.27
CA GLU A 187 -0.18 7.18 -6.86
C GLU A 187 -0.94 8.04 -5.85
N LEU A 188 -1.20 7.51 -4.66
CA LEU A 188 -1.91 8.21 -3.59
C LEU A 188 -1.11 9.39 -3.05
N ILE A 189 0.22 9.24 -2.85
CA ILE A 189 1.09 10.35 -2.44
C ILE A 189 1.07 11.47 -3.48
N VAL A 190 1.29 11.14 -4.76
CA VAL A 190 1.25 12.16 -5.83
C VAL A 190 -0.14 12.78 -5.95
N GLY A 191 -1.20 11.98 -5.78
CA GLY A 191 -2.59 12.45 -5.79
C GLY A 191 -2.84 13.53 -4.75
N VAL A 192 -2.53 13.24 -3.47
CA VAL A 192 -2.72 14.21 -2.39
C VAL A 192 -1.84 15.46 -2.58
N LEU A 193 -0.57 15.30 -2.98
CA LEU A 193 0.34 16.43 -3.06
C LEU A 193 0.09 17.33 -4.28
N LYS A 194 -0.26 16.76 -5.44
CA LYS A 194 -0.25 17.44 -6.74
C LYS A 194 -1.60 17.52 -7.45
N PHE A 195 -2.68 16.89 -6.97
CA PHE A 195 -4.00 16.88 -7.63
C PHE A 195 -5.11 17.51 -6.76
N ARG A 196 -4.75 18.39 -5.83
CA ARG A 196 -5.73 19.14 -5.03
C ARG A 196 -6.40 20.22 -5.85
N ALA A 197 -7.67 20.47 -5.59
CA ALA A 197 -8.41 21.57 -6.17
C ALA A 197 -7.77 22.92 -5.81
N PRO A 198 -7.74 23.89 -6.75
CA PRO A 198 -7.05 25.15 -6.52
C PRO A 198 -7.51 25.91 -5.27
N GLY A 199 -6.55 26.44 -4.51
CA GLY A 199 -6.80 27.13 -3.23
C GLY A 199 -6.92 26.19 -2.01
N MET A 200 -6.96 24.87 -2.21
CA MET A 200 -6.85 23.89 -1.12
C MET A 200 -5.40 23.80 -0.62
N ASN A 201 -4.97 24.85 0.08
CA ASN A 201 -3.68 24.83 0.77
C ASN A 201 -3.62 23.68 1.78
N ILE A 202 -2.41 23.36 2.24
CA ILE A 202 -2.18 22.19 3.10
C ILE A 202 -2.99 22.20 4.43
N ASN A 203 -3.35 23.39 4.93
CA ASN A 203 -4.19 23.57 6.13
C ASN A 203 -5.70 23.39 5.86
N LEU A 204 -6.10 23.36 4.59
CA LEU A 204 -7.47 23.09 4.13
C LEU A 204 -7.65 21.66 3.59
N THR A 205 -6.59 20.87 3.49
CA THR A 205 -6.66 19.46 3.08
C THR A 205 -7.62 18.68 3.99
N PRO A 206 -8.57 17.90 3.44
CA PRO A 206 -9.45 17.06 4.26
C PRO A 206 -8.66 16.06 5.11
N LEU A 207 -9.20 15.70 6.29
CA LEU A 207 -8.54 14.74 7.18
C LEU A 207 -8.31 13.40 6.47
N TYR A 208 -9.27 12.93 5.67
CA TYR A 208 -9.07 11.70 4.91
C TYR A 208 -7.81 11.73 4.03
N ALA A 209 -7.57 12.82 3.30
CA ALA A 209 -6.40 12.97 2.45
C ALA A 209 -5.08 13.04 3.25
N TRP A 210 -5.09 13.65 4.44
CA TRP A 210 -3.93 13.62 5.35
C TRP A 210 -3.58 12.20 5.79
N TYR A 211 -4.59 11.44 6.21
CA TYR A 211 -4.37 10.06 6.66
C TYR A 211 -3.95 9.16 5.50
N VAL A 212 -4.53 9.32 4.31
CA VAL A 212 -4.06 8.62 3.11
C VAL A 212 -2.60 8.94 2.82
N LEU A 213 -2.18 10.21 2.93
CA LEU A 213 -0.78 10.60 2.71
C LEU A 213 0.17 9.95 3.74
N VAL A 214 -0.20 9.96 5.03
CA VAL A 214 0.58 9.31 6.08
C VAL A 214 0.69 7.81 5.81
N VAL A 215 -0.42 7.15 5.55
CA VAL A 215 -0.47 5.70 5.34
C VAL A 215 0.29 5.29 4.08
N ALA A 216 0.12 6.01 2.96
CA ALA A 216 0.87 5.76 1.74
C ALA A 216 2.38 5.97 1.94
N GLY A 217 2.77 6.98 2.74
CA GLY A 217 4.15 7.13 3.18
C GLY A 217 4.63 5.94 4.02
N MET A 218 3.83 5.47 4.96
CA MET A 218 4.16 4.29 5.77
C MET A 218 4.31 3.04 4.91
N ILE A 219 3.41 2.77 3.95
CA ILE A 219 3.54 1.65 3.00
C ILE A 219 4.89 1.72 2.29
N LEU A 220 5.28 2.90 1.80
CA LEU A 220 6.53 3.12 1.08
C LEU A 220 7.78 2.77 1.91
N PHE A 221 7.76 2.97 3.23
CA PHE A 221 8.91 2.72 4.11
C PHE A 221 8.83 1.40 4.88
N ALA A 222 7.63 0.84 5.08
CA ALA A 222 7.41 -0.37 5.88
C ALA A 222 7.53 -1.66 5.08
N PHE A 223 7.01 -1.68 3.84
CA PHE A 223 7.06 -2.87 2.98
C PHE A 223 8.48 -3.26 2.53
N PRO A 224 9.40 -2.32 2.22
CA PRO A 224 10.74 -2.67 1.77
C PRO A 224 11.55 -3.60 2.69
N PRO A 225 11.52 -3.46 4.04
CA PRO A 225 12.08 -4.46 4.96
C PRO A 225 11.55 -5.89 4.75
N LEU A 226 10.24 -6.06 4.49
CA LEU A 226 9.64 -7.37 4.20
C LEU A 226 10.12 -7.89 2.86
N ILE A 227 10.17 -7.05 1.82
CA ILE A 227 10.74 -7.42 0.51
C ILE A 227 12.17 -7.96 0.65
N VAL A 228 12.99 -7.35 1.50
CA VAL A 228 14.34 -7.85 1.80
C VAL A 228 14.30 -9.17 2.55
N GLY A 229 13.42 -9.30 3.55
CA GLY A 229 13.20 -10.56 4.25
C GLY A 229 12.87 -11.69 3.29
N ASP A 230 11.85 -11.49 2.44
CA ASP A 230 11.40 -12.42 1.41
C ASP A 230 12.55 -12.76 0.45
N TYR A 231 13.28 -11.76 -0.03
CA TYR A 231 14.46 -11.95 -0.88
C TYR A 231 15.50 -12.88 -0.24
N LEU A 232 15.84 -12.67 1.03
CA LEU A 232 16.82 -13.50 1.73
C LEU A 232 16.28 -14.92 2.01
N MET A 233 14.99 -15.04 2.38
CA MET A 233 14.36 -16.33 2.65
C MET A 233 14.21 -17.18 1.40
N GLU A 234 13.83 -16.56 0.28
CA GLU A 234 13.80 -17.21 -1.03
C GLU A 234 15.18 -17.68 -1.46
N LEU A 235 16.22 -16.85 -1.31
CA LEU A 235 17.59 -17.26 -1.61
C LEU A 235 18.02 -18.46 -0.75
N GLN A 236 17.66 -18.48 0.53
CA GLN A 236 17.95 -19.61 1.40
C GLN A 236 17.22 -20.88 0.97
N ARG A 237 15.94 -20.80 0.66
CA ARG A 237 15.11 -21.97 0.33
C ARG A 237 15.41 -22.52 -1.06
N ALA A 238 15.60 -21.65 -2.05
CA ALA A 238 15.83 -22.04 -3.44
C ALA A 238 17.30 -22.43 -3.72
N PHE A 239 18.26 -21.79 -3.04
CA PHE A 239 19.69 -21.93 -3.36
C PHE A 239 20.58 -22.34 -2.18
N ASP A 240 20.01 -22.63 -1.00
CA ASP A 240 20.74 -23.03 0.23
C ASP A 240 21.72 -21.97 0.75
N TRP A 241 21.35 -20.70 0.66
CA TRP A 241 22.15 -19.59 1.22
C TRP A 241 21.83 -19.39 2.70
N PRO A 242 22.81 -19.43 3.62
CA PRO A 242 22.54 -19.60 5.05
C PRO A 242 22.30 -18.28 5.81
N PHE A 243 21.29 -17.50 5.41
CA PHE A 243 20.95 -16.26 6.14
C PHE A 243 20.37 -16.52 7.53
N PHE A 244 19.57 -17.55 7.69
CA PHE A 244 18.90 -17.88 8.95
C PHE A 244 19.42 -19.19 9.57
N ASP A 245 20.57 -19.71 9.11
CA ASP A 245 21.17 -20.96 9.61
C ASP A 245 22.37 -20.69 10.54
N PRO A 246 22.22 -20.87 11.87
CA PRO A 246 23.28 -20.64 12.84
C PRO A 246 24.55 -21.46 12.61
N LYS A 247 24.47 -22.63 11.97
CA LYS A 247 25.64 -23.49 11.73
C LYS A 247 26.62 -22.89 10.72
N ARG A 248 26.12 -22.00 9.88
CA ARG A 248 26.88 -21.33 8.81
C ARG A 248 26.95 -19.81 9.03
N GLY A 249 26.72 -19.37 10.27
CA GLY A 249 26.79 -17.97 10.68
C GLY A 249 25.51 -17.15 10.47
N GLY A 250 24.42 -17.73 9.96
CA GLY A 250 23.14 -17.04 9.89
C GLY A 250 22.47 -16.91 11.26
N ASP A 251 21.38 -16.12 11.35
CA ASP A 251 20.60 -15.98 12.58
C ASP A 251 19.09 -15.88 12.28
N PRO A 252 18.25 -16.80 12.79
CA PRO A 252 16.79 -16.73 12.69
C PRO A 252 16.17 -15.41 13.18
N LEU A 253 16.79 -14.70 14.13
CA LEU A 253 16.28 -13.43 14.65
C LEU A 253 16.35 -12.31 13.62
N LEU A 254 17.22 -12.39 12.62
CA LEU A 254 17.24 -11.41 11.53
C LEU A 254 15.88 -11.34 10.84
N TRP A 255 15.25 -12.49 10.58
CA TRP A 255 13.90 -12.52 10.00
C TRP A 255 12.89 -11.79 10.89
N GLN A 256 12.93 -12.01 12.20
CA GLN A 256 12.02 -11.32 13.12
C GLN A 256 12.22 -9.80 13.11
N HIS A 257 13.46 -9.33 13.06
CA HIS A 257 13.74 -7.91 12.91
C HIS A 257 13.14 -7.35 11.61
N LEU A 258 13.45 -7.96 10.47
CA LEU A 258 12.94 -7.50 9.16
C LEU A 258 11.41 -7.55 9.09
N PHE A 259 10.82 -8.67 9.51
CA PHE A 259 9.39 -8.88 9.50
C PHE A 259 8.67 -7.88 10.41
N TRP A 260 9.15 -7.61 11.63
CA TRP A 260 8.43 -6.71 12.54
C TRP A 260 8.70 -5.22 12.28
N ILE A 261 9.86 -4.85 11.72
CA ILE A 261 10.08 -3.49 11.21
C ILE A 261 9.02 -3.16 10.14
N PHE A 262 8.55 -4.15 9.39
CA PHE A 262 7.36 -4.05 8.53
C PHE A 262 6.04 -4.17 9.32
N GLY A 263 5.87 -5.29 10.03
CA GLY A 263 4.57 -5.78 10.50
C GLY A 263 3.99 -4.92 11.61
N HIS A 264 4.81 -4.16 12.34
CA HIS A 264 4.28 -3.23 13.31
C HIS A 264 3.78 -1.91 12.70
N PRO A 265 4.50 -1.23 11.80
CA PRO A 265 3.91 -0.19 10.96
C PRO A 265 2.66 -0.65 10.21
N GLU A 266 2.61 -1.89 9.73
CA GLU A 266 1.45 -2.46 9.03
C GLU A 266 0.16 -2.34 9.86
N VAL A 267 0.18 -2.65 11.16
CA VAL A 267 -1.05 -2.53 11.98
C VAL A 267 -1.55 -1.08 12.09
N TYR A 268 -0.66 -0.08 11.96
CA TYR A 268 -1.07 1.33 11.87
C TYR A 268 -1.51 1.74 10.46
N ILE A 269 -0.92 1.16 9.41
CA ILE A 269 -1.40 1.28 8.02
C ILE A 269 -2.87 0.82 7.94
N ILE A 270 -3.26 -0.18 8.74
CA ILE A 270 -4.63 -0.68 8.85
C ILE A 270 -5.51 0.24 9.71
N PHE A 271 -5.00 0.74 10.83
CA PHE A 271 -5.75 1.55 11.79
C PHE A 271 -6.02 2.99 11.32
N LEU A 272 -5.02 3.66 10.76
CA LEU A 272 -5.10 5.09 10.42
C LEU A 272 -6.22 5.41 9.42
N PRO A 273 -6.42 4.67 8.30
CA PRO A 273 -7.52 4.92 7.38
C PRO A 273 -8.89 4.86 8.02
N SER A 274 -9.04 4.01 9.03
CA SER A 274 -10.28 3.83 9.75
C SER A 274 -10.60 5.04 10.62
N ILE A 275 -9.60 5.60 11.32
CA ILE A 275 -9.76 6.91 11.97
C ILE A 275 -10.07 8.00 10.94
N ALA A 276 -9.48 7.93 9.74
CA ALA A 276 -9.81 8.85 8.66
C ALA A 276 -11.29 8.77 8.26
N LEU A 277 -11.86 7.57 8.12
CA LEU A 277 -13.29 7.37 7.89
C LEU A 277 -14.12 7.97 9.03
N LEU A 278 -13.76 7.66 10.28
CA LEU A 278 -14.45 8.23 11.45
C LEU A 278 -14.37 9.75 11.49
N ALA A 279 -13.24 10.34 11.11
CA ALA A 279 -13.01 11.77 11.06
C ALA A 279 -13.80 12.48 9.95
N MET A 280 -14.32 11.75 8.96
CA MET A 280 -15.28 12.26 7.98
C MET A 280 -16.73 12.03 8.42
N ILE A 281 -17.03 10.89 9.03
CA ILE A 281 -18.38 10.49 9.47
C ILE A 281 -18.84 11.31 10.69
N VAL A 282 -17.96 11.46 11.70
CA VAL A 282 -18.27 12.11 12.97
C VAL A 282 -18.69 13.58 12.78
N PRO A 283 -17.94 14.44 12.05
CA PRO A 283 -18.36 15.81 11.79
C PRO A 283 -19.70 15.91 11.06
N THR A 284 -19.93 15.03 10.08
CA THR A 284 -21.20 14.98 9.34
C THR A 284 -22.36 14.70 10.29
N PHE A 285 -22.30 13.67 11.12
CA PHE A 285 -23.42 13.36 12.03
C PHE A 285 -23.45 14.22 13.29
N ALA A 286 -22.36 14.92 13.63
CA ALA A 286 -22.36 15.98 14.63
C ALA A 286 -22.92 17.32 14.08
N GLN A 287 -23.11 17.41 12.75
CA GLN A 287 -23.54 18.60 12.02
C GLN A 287 -22.67 19.83 12.34
N ARG A 288 -21.36 19.62 12.40
CA ARG A 288 -20.38 20.66 12.69
C ARG A 288 -18.99 20.30 12.18
N PRO A 289 -18.11 21.30 11.95
CA PRO A 289 -16.68 21.05 11.72
C PRO A 289 -16.02 20.26 12.86
N ILE A 290 -15.03 19.45 12.50
CA ILE A 290 -14.17 18.72 13.43
C ILE A 290 -13.50 19.69 14.41
N VAL A 291 -13.52 19.35 15.71
CA VAL A 291 -12.76 20.05 16.75
C VAL A 291 -11.28 19.67 16.62
N GLY A 292 -10.35 20.57 16.95
CA GLY A 292 -8.95 20.18 17.11
C GLY A 292 -8.27 19.62 15.86
N TYR A 293 -8.62 20.12 14.67
CA TYR A 293 -8.05 19.66 13.38
C TYR A 293 -6.52 19.51 13.39
N SER A 294 -5.78 20.50 13.88
CA SER A 294 -4.32 20.42 13.92
C SER A 294 -3.84 19.31 14.86
N TRP A 295 -4.50 19.09 15.98
CA TRP A 295 -4.16 18.03 16.93
C TRP A 295 -4.35 16.64 16.32
N ILE A 296 -5.45 16.40 15.61
CA ILE A 296 -5.70 15.11 14.97
C ILE A 296 -4.72 14.86 13.80
N VAL A 297 -4.37 15.89 13.02
CA VAL A 297 -3.34 15.78 11.97
C VAL A 297 -1.96 15.47 12.56
N LEU A 298 -1.54 16.23 13.59
CA LEU A 298 -0.27 15.98 14.28
C LEU A 298 -0.23 14.61 14.94
N SER A 299 -1.36 14.11 15.44
CA SER A 299 -1.47 12.77 16.02
C SER A 299 -1.31 11.69 14.95
N ALA A 300 -1.87 11.86 13.75
CA ALA A 300 -1.66 10.94 12.64
C ALA A 300 -0.19 10.90 12.20
N LEU A 301 0.43 12.06 12.03
CA LEU A 301 1.87 12.18 11.70
C LEU A 301 2.76 11.56 12.78
N GLY A 302 2.47 11.86 14.05
CA GLY A 302 3.18 11.29 15.20
C GLY A 302 3.04 9.77 15.29
N THR A 303 1.84 9.24 15.05
CA THR A 303 1.60 7.78 15.01
C THR A 303 2.40 7.15 13.87
N GLY A 304 2.36 7.73 12.67
CA GLY A 304 3.12 7.24 11.52
C GLY A 304 4.62 7.24 11.78
N PHE A 305 5.18 8.30 12.36
CA PHE A 305 6.59 8.37 12.71
C PHE A 305 6.97 7.36 13.82
N LEU A 306 6.23 7.36 14.92
CA LEU A 306 6.51 6.47 16.05
C LEU A 306 6.45 5.01 15.62
N SER A 307 5.54 4.62 14.73
CA SER A 307 5.34 3.23 14.31
C SER A 307 6.62 2.48 13.89
N PHE A 308 7.61 3.17 13.34
CA PHE A 308 8.90 2.61 12.93
C PHE A 308 9.89 2.41 14.09
N GLY A 309 9.57 2.84 15.30
CA GLY A 309 10.44 2.82 16.47
C GLY A 309 10.04 1.86 17.59
N LEU A 310 9.08 0.94 17.37
CA LEU A 310 8.56 0.05 18.42
C LEU A 310 8.43 -1.44 18.05
N TRP A 311 8.95 -1.88 16.92
CA TRP A 311 8.74 -3.25 16.44
C TRP A 311 9.24 -4.36 17.39
N VAL A 312 10.28 -4.09 18.20
CA VAL A 312 10.88 -5.08 19.12
C VAL A 312 9.93 -5.52 20.23
N HIS A 313 8.80 -4.84 20.46
CA HIS A 313 7.78 -5.34 21.40
C HIS A 313 7.17 -6.70 20.99
N HIS A 314 7.31 -7.11 19.74
CA HIS A 314 6.95 -8.47 19.29
C HIS A 314 8.05 -9.51 19.55
N MET A 315 9.19 -9.06 20.06
CA MET A 315 10.41 -9.84 20.26
C MET A 315 10.85 -9.84 21.73
N PHE A 316 10.00 -9.39 22.67
CA PHE A 316 10.37 -9.30 24.08
C PHE A 316 10.83 -10.64 24.68
N THR A 317 10.30 -11.76 24.19
CA THR A 317 10.61 -13.12 24.66
C THR A 317 11.78 -13.79 23.95
N THR A 318 12.52 -13.08 23.08
CA THR A 318 13.65 -13.66 22.32
C THR A 318 15.00 -13.58 23.03
N GLY A 319 15.04 -13.02 24.24
CA GLY A 319 16.28 -12.91 25.04
C GLY A 319 17.14 -11.69 24.73
N LEU A 320 16.56 -10.64 24.13
CA LEU A 320 17.26 -9.38 23.86
C LEU A 320 17.76 -8.68 25.14
N PRO A 321 18.81 -7.84 25.05
CA PRO A 321 19.34 -7.12 26.20
C PRO A 321 18.30 -6.23 26.90
N SER A 322 18.34 -6.16 28.24
CA SER A 322 17.37 -5.40 29.05
C SER A 322 17.27 -3.91 28.68
N LEU A 323 18.39 -3.30 28.24
CA LEU A 323 18.39 -1.90 27.79
C LEU A 323 17.50 -1.72 26.54
N SER A 324 17.59 -2.65 25.58
CA SER A 324 16.75 -2.66 24.39
C SER A 324 15.28 -2.86 24.78
N LEU A 325 14.99 -3.84 25.64
CA LEU A 325 13.62 -4.09 26.12
C LEU A 325 13.01 -2.85 26.78
N GLY A 326 13.75 -2.19 27.67
CA GLY A 326 13.28 -0.96 28.35
C GLY A 326 13.00 0.19 27.39
N PHE A 327 13.87 0.40 26.39
CA PHE A 327 13.66 1.41 25.35
C PHE A 327 12.38 1.14 24.54
N PHE A 328 12.23 -0.09 24.04
CA PHE A 328 11.10 -0.44 23.18
C PHE A 328 9.78 -0.57 23.96
N SER A 329 9.80 -0.93 25.24
CA SER A 329 8.64 -0.84 26.15
C SER A 329 8.15 0.61 26.25
N ALA A 330 9.04 1.54 26.59
CA ALA A 330 8.69 2.96 26.73
C ALA A 330 8.21 3.58 25.39
N ALA A 331 8.87 3.24 24.28
CA ALA A 331 8.46 3.68 22.94
C ALA A 331 7.05 3.19 22.59
N SER A 332 6.73 1.94 22.95
CA SER A 332 5.41 1.34 22.69
C SER A 332 4.29 2.02 23.50
N GLU A 333 4.56 2.31 24.78
CA GLU A 333 3.61 3.05 25.63
C GLU A 333 3.36 4.48 25.14
N ALA A 334 4.38 5.14 24.58
CA ALA A 334 4.26 6.52 24.08
C ALA A 334 3.23 6.67 22.94
N VAL A 335 2.94 5.60 22.17
CA VAL A 335 1.93 5.63 21.10
C VAL A 335 0.50 5.80 21.62
N ALA A 336 0.26 5.49 22.90
CA ALA A 336 -1.05 5.75 23.52
C ALA A 336 -1.41 7.25 23.49
N ILE A 337 -0.42 8.16 23.48
CA ILE A 337 -0.62 9.62 23.50
C ILE A 337 -1.29 10.12 22.19
N PRO A 338 -0.70 9.94 20.99
CA PRO A 338 -1.33 10.39 19.75
C PRO A 338 -2.64 9.64 19.49
N THR A 339 -2.75 8.36 19.87
CA THR A 339 -3.99 7.60 19.72
C THR A 339 -5.11 8.18 20.60
N GLY A 340 -4.81 8.47 21.86
CA GLY A 340 -5.76 9.10 22.79
C GLY A 340 -6.23 10.47 22.29
N ALA A 341 -5.32 11.31 21.79
CA ALA A 341 -5.65 12.62 21.24
C ALA A 341 -6.66 12.53 20.08
N GLN A 342 -6.51 11.55 19.18
CA GLN A 342 -7.46 11.30 18.08
C GLN A 342 -8.84 10.94 18.62
N ILE A 343 -8.91 10.02 19.59
CA ILE A 343 -10.17 9.58 20.22
C ILE A 343 -10.88 10.77 20.90
N PHE A 344 -10.15 11.57 21.69
CA PHE A 344 -10.73 12.73 22.36
C PHE A 344 -11.22 13.82 21.40
N VAL A 345 -10.54 14.02 20.26
CA VAL A 345 -11.02 14.93 19.20
C VAL A 345 -12.37 14.48 18.64
N LEU A 346 -12.52 13.17 18.37
CA LEU A 346 -13.78 12.61 17.87
C LEU A 346 -14.91 12.75 18.91
N ILE A 347 -14.62 12.43 20.18
CA ILE A 347 -15.57 12.58 21.29
C ILE A 347 -15.97 14.05 21.47
N ALA A 348 -15.02 14.98 21.50
CA ALA A 348 -15.28 16.40 21.65
C ALA A 348 -16.13 16.96 20.50
N THR A 349 -15.91 16.48 19.28
CA THR A 349 -16.72 16.86 18.12
C THR A 349 -18.17 16.43 18.28
N LEU A 350 -18.44 15.22 18.79
CA LEU A 350 -19.80 14.78 19.08
C LEU A 350 -20.42 15.56 20.25
N ALA A 351 -19.68 15.73 21.34
CA ALA A 351 -20.15 16.37 22.56
C ALA A 351 -20.59 17.84 22.35
N LEU A 352 -19.92 18.53 21.42
CA LEU A 352 -20.22 19.93 21.10
C LEU A 352 -21.12 20.09 19.85
N GLY A 353 -21.61 18.98 19.27
CA GLY A 353 -22.41 18.98 18.04
C GLY A 353 -23.90 18.75 18.28
N LYS A 354 -24.69 18.86 17.21
CA LYS A 354 -26.10 18.41 17.21
C LYS A 354 -26.15 17.03 16.59
N VAL A 355 -26.01 16.01 17.43
CA VAL A 355 -25.87 14.62 17.00
C VAL A 355 -27.15 14.11 16.33
N VAL A 356 -27.01 13.63 15.09
CA VAL A 356 -28.06 12.93 14.33
C VAL A 356 -27.85 11.43 14.47
N SER A 357 -28.85 10.71 15.00
CA SER A 357 -28.77 9.25 15.12
C SER A 357 -28.80 8.60 13.74
N SER A 358 -27.74 7.86 13.40
CA SER A 358 -27.61 7.17 12.13
C SER A 358 -26.89 5.84 12.30
N THR A 359 -27.09 4.93 11.33
CA THR A 359 -26.39 3.65 11.30
C THR A 359 -24.86 3.81 11.21
N PRO A 360 -24.29 4.67 10.34
CA PRO A 360 -22.86 4.93 10.34
C PRO A 360 -22.32 5.38 11.70
N LEU A 361 -23.02 6.29 12.38
CA LEU A 361 -22.58 6.78 13.68
C LEU A 361 -22.66 5.69 14.77
N LEU A 362 -23.63 4.78 14.69
CA LEU A 362 -23.74 3.65 15.60
C LEU A 362 -22.52 2.71 15.49
N PHE A 363 -22.13 2.34 14.26
CA PHE A 363 -20.90 1.57 14.02
C PHE A 363 -19.65 2.34 14.46
N ALA A 364 -19.58 3.65 14.21
CA ALA A 364 -18.48 4.49 14.68
C ALA A 364 -18.36 4.51 16.22
N ALA A 365 -19.48 4.57 16.95
CA ALA A 365 -19.48 4.51 18.41
C ALA A 365 -19.05 3.14 18.93
N GLY A 366 -19.54 2.05 18.33
CA GLY A 366 -19.10 0.69 18.67
C GLY A 366 -17.62 0.46 18.36
N ALA A 367 -17.12 1.02 17.27
CA ALA A 367 -15.70 1.02 16.91
C ALA A 367 -14.85 1.63 18.03
N LEU A 368 -15.18 2.85 18.47
CA LEU A 368 -14.46 3.53 19.55
C LEU A 368 -14.51 2.72 20.85
N ALA A 369 -15.66 2.14 21.20
CA ALA A 369 -15.79 1.33 22.41
C ALA A 369 -14.90 0.08 22.37
N ILE A 370 -14.97 -0.72 21.30
CA ILE A 370 -14.14 -1.92 21.13
C ILE A 370 -12.66 -1.54 21.09
N PHE A 371 -12.31 -0.48 20.34
CA PHE A 371 -10.93 -0.07 20.18
C PHE A 371 -10.30 0.42 21.49
N VAL A 372 -11.04 1.11 22.36
CA VAL A 372 -10.52 1.53 23.67
C VAL A 372 -10.19 0.31 24.54
N PHE A 373 -11.04 -0.73 24.58
CA PHE A 373 -10.71 -1.98 25.29
C PHE A 373 -9.47 -2.68 24.70
N GLY A 374 -9.34 -2.70 23.37
CA GLY A 374 -8.15 -3.21 22.69
C GLY A 374 -6.89 -2.40 23.00
N GLY A 375 -6.98 -1.08 23.00
CA GLY A 375 -5.86 -0.19 23.30
C GLY A 375 -5.36 -0.37 24.73
N LEU A 376 -6.26 -0.54 25.71
CA LEU A 376 -5.88 -0.81 27.10
C LEU A 376 -5.09 -2.10 27.25
N THR A 377 -5.52 -3.18 26.58
CA THR A 377 -4.78 -4.45 26.59
C THR A 377 -3.46 -4.38 25.81
N GLY A 378 -3.36 -3.48 24.82
CA GLY A 378 -2.12 -3.19 24.11
C GLY A 378 -1.09 -2.51 25.00
N VAL A 379 -1.52 -1.55 25.81
CA VAL A 379 -0.64 -0.93 26.83
C VAL A 379 -0.15 -1.99 27.83
N MET A 380 -0.97 -2.98 28.18
CA MET A 380 -0.53 -4.09 29.03
C MET A 380 0.57 -4.92 28.35
N LEU A 381 0.42 -5.25 27.06
CA LEU A 381 1.43 -5.99 26.29
C LEU A 381 2.69 -5.18 26.00
N ALA A 382 2.61 -3.85 25.97
CA ALA A 382 3.77 -2.98 25.87
C ALA A 382 4.70 -3.10 27.10
N LEU A 383 4.18 -3.56 28.25
CA LEU A 383 4.96 -3.82 29.45
C LEU A 383 5.67 -5.17 29.33
N ALA A 384 6.97 -5.16 29.03
CA ALA A 384 7.75 -6.39 28.82
C ALA A 384 7.57 -7.48 29.92
N PRO A 385 7.53 -7.18 31.23
CA PRO A 385 7.31 -8.19 32.26
C PRO A 385 5.92 -8.86 32.18
N PHE A 386 4.90 -8.12 31.77
CA PHE A 386 3.57 -8.69 31.54
C PHE A 386 3.56 -9.51 30.26
N ASP A 387 4.19 -9.00 29.18
CA ASP A 387 4.30 -9.73 27.91
C ASP A 387 4.99 -11.07 28.12
N PHE A 388 6.03 -11.18 28.94
CA PHE A 388 6.67 -12.49 29.21
C PHE A 388 5.71 -13.60 29.65
N GLN A 389 4.58 -13.26 30.27
CA GLN A 389 3.53 -14.21 30.64
C GLN A 389 2.43 -14.34 29.58
N ALA A 390 2.06 -13.23 28.94
CA ALA A 390 0.95 -13.20 27.99
C ALA A 390 1.36 -13.59 26.55
N HIS A 391 2.66 -13.52 26.23
CA HIS A 391 3.22 -13.76 24.90
C HIS A 391 2.82 -15.13 24.37
N ASP A 392 2.49 -15.19 23.08
CA ASP A 392 2.05 -16.43 22.41
C ASP A 392 0.83 -17.13 23.06
N THR A 393 0.07 -16.46 23.92
CA THR A 393 -1.21 -16.97 24.45
C THR A 393 -2.41 -16.39 23.69
N TYR A 394 -3.60 -16.92 24.00
CA TYR A 394 -4.86 -16.34 23.52
C TYR A 394 -5.11 -14.88 24.00
N PHE A 395 -4.36 -14.36 24.97
CA PHE A 395 -4.45 -12.95 25.37
C PHE A 395 -4.02 -12.02 24.24
N VAL A 396 -2.91 -12.35 23.57
CA VAL A 396 -2.42 -11.61 22.40
C VAL A 396 -3.40 -11.73 21.23
N VAL A 397 -3.99 -12.92 21.03
CA VAL A 397 -5.01 -13.12 19.99
C VAL A 397 -6.22 -12.21 20.25
N ALA A 398 -6.70 -12.17 21.48
CA ALA A 398 -7.83 -11.33 21.88
C ALA A 398 -7.52 -9.84 21.70
N HIS A 399 -6.38 -9.38 22.22
CA HIS A 399 -5.90 -8.02 22.06
C HIS A 399 -5.90 -7.58 20.58
N LEU A 400 -5.23 -8.36 19.73
CA LEU A 400 -5.11 -8.07 18.31
C LEU A 400 -6.49 -7.98 17.62
N HIS A 401 -7.42 -8.86 17.96
CA HIS A 401 -8.76 -8.81 17.37
C HIS A 401 -9.58 -7.63 17.91
N TYR A 402 -9.44 -7.23 19.16
CA TYR A 402 -10.06 -5.99 19.67
C TYR A 402 -9.55 -4.76 18.92
N THR A 403 -8.24 -4.65 18.72
CA THR A 403 -7.67 -3.52 17.98
C THR A 403 -8.01 -3.55 16.50
N LEU A 404 -8.02 -4.70 15.83
CA LEU A 404 -8.39 -4.80 14.41
C LEU A 404 -9.90 -4.62 14.18
N PHE A 405 -10.78 -5.18 14.99
CA PHE A 405 -12.22 -5.03 14.75
C PHE A 405 -12.72 -3.64 15.15
N GLY A 406 -12.28 -3.13 16.30
CA GLY A 406 -12.60 -1.76 16.73
C GLY A 406 -11.90 -0.70 15.88
N GLY A 407 -10.65 -0.98 15.47
CA GLY A 407 -9.81 -0.06 14.73
C GLY A 407 -9.93 -0.17 13.21
N MET A 408 -10.59 -1.19 12.67
CA MET A 408 -10.72 -1.37 11.22
C MET A 408 -12.11 -1.85 10.77
N ILE A 409 -12.58 -3.02 11.23
CA ILE A 409 -13.81 -3.63 10.70
C ILE A 409 -15.05 -2.76 10.97
N PHE A 410 -15.27 -2.32 12.22
CA PHE A 410 -16.42 -1.48 12.56
C PHE A 410 -16.37 -0.10 11.87
N PRO A 411 -15.23 0.62 11.83
CA PRO A 411 -15.08 1.85 11.05
C PRO A 411 -15.33 1.63 9.55
N LEU A 412 -14.83 0.55 8.96
CA LEU A 412 -15.06 0.22 7.56
C LEU A 412 -16.55 -0.01 7.30
N LEU A 413 -17.26 -0.72 8.17
CA LEU A 413 -18.70 -0.89 8.04
C LEU A 413 -19.46 0.43 8.22
N ALA A 414 -19.03 1.31 9.13
CA ALA A 414 -19.55 2.68 9.20
C ALA A 414 -19.35 3.40 7.87
N GLY A 415 -18.18 3.25 7.26
CA GLY A 415 -17.84 3.75 5.92
C GLY A 415 -18.71 3.15 4.82
N VAL A 416 -19.01 1.85 4.86
CA VAL A 416 -19.92 1.20 3.92
C VAL A 416 -21.29 1.86 4.00
N TYR A 417 -21.91 1.96 5.18
CA TYR A 417 -23.22 2.62 5.30
C TYR A 417 -23.18 4.11 4.91
N TYR A 418 -22.07 4.81 5.16
CA TYR A 418 -21.91 6.23 4.86
C TYR A 418 -21.71 6.49 3.36
N TYR A 419 -20.79 5.78 2.70
CA TYR A 419 -20.41 5.99 1.30
C TYR A 419 -21.17 5.09 0.31
N TYR A 420 -22.03 4.17 0.75
CA TYR A 420 -22.87 3.40 -0.18
C TYR A 420 -23.72 4.29 -1.10
N PRO A 421 -24.32 5.42 -0.65
CA PRO A 421 -25.01 6.34 -1.55
C PRO A 421 -24.08 7.06 -2.54
N PHE A 422 -22.82 7.32 -2.15
CA PHE A 422 -21.83 7.90 -3.06
C PHE A 422 -21.51 6.94 -4.21
N ALA A 423 -21.29 5.66 -3.90
CA ALA A 423 -20.98 4.64 -4.90
C ALA A 423 -22.22 4.20 -5.73
N THR A 424 -23.37 4.05 -5.09
CA THR A 424 -24.55 3.36 -5.65
C THR A 424 -25.82 4.20 -5.74
N GLY A 425 -25.81 5.46 -5.29
CA GLY A 425 -26.96 6.36 -5.37
C GLY A 425 -28.18 5.89 -4.58
N GLN A 426 -28.00 4.87 -3.74
CA GLN A 426 -29.04 4.21 -2.96
C GLN A 426 -28.59 4.19 -1.50
N LYS A 427 -29.54 4.10 -0.56
CA LYS A 427 -29.22 3.93 0.86
C LYS A 427 -29.38 2.46 1.26
N LEU A 428 -28.50 2.00 2.15
CA LEU A 428 -28.69 0.76 2.89
C LEU A 428 -29.81 0.95 3.93
N SER A 429 -30.34 -0.17 4.45
CA SER A 429 -31.46 -0.13 5.39
C SER A 429 -30.98 0.11 6.82
N ASP A 430 -31.51 1.15 7.44
CA ASP A 430 -31.19 1.47 8.83
C ASP A 430 -31.64 0.37 9.82
N HIS A 431 -32.75 -0.31 9.55
CA HIS A 431 -33.20 -1.42 10.39
C HIS A 431 -32.23 -2.61 10.31
N ALA A 432 -31.88 -3.04 9.09
CA ALA A 432 -30.92 -4.14 8.88
C ALA A 432 -29.56 -3.79 9.48
N GLY A 433 -29.09 -2.55 9.30
CA GLY A 433 -27.83 -2.09 9.86
C GLY A 433 -27.79 -2.05 11.38
N ARG A 434 -28.88 -1.67 12.06
CA ARG A 434 -28.97 -1.72 13.53
C ARG A 434 -29.00 -3.16 14.06
N VAL A 435 -29.72 -4.07 13.38
CA VAL A 435 -29.72 -5.50 13.72
C VAL A 435 -28.31 -6.09 13.54
N ALA A 436 -27.68 -5.84 12.40
CA ALA A 436 -26.33 -6.26 12.11
C ALA A 436 -25.35 -5.74 13.17
N PHE A 437 -25.42 -4.45 13.51
CA PHE A 437 -24.58 -3.84 14.54
C PHE A 437 -24.65 -4.60 15.86
N TRP A 438 -25.85 -4.86 16.40
CA TRP A 438 -25.96 -5.51 17.71
C TRP A 438 -25.51 -6.96 17.69
N LEU A 439 -25.82 -7.71 16.63
CA LEU A 439 -25.32 -9.07 16.45
C LEU A 439 -23.79 -9.08 16.38
N MET A 440 -23.19 -8.18 15.60
CA MET A 440 -21.74 -8.07 15.49
C MET A 440 -21.10 -7.61 16.80
N PHE A 441 -21.63 -6.59 17.46
CA PHE A 441 -21.07 -6.05 18.70
C PHE A 441 -21.10 -7.07 19.83
N VAL A 442 -22.24 -7.76 20.02
CA VAL A 442 -22.38 -8.81 21.04
C VAL A 442 -21.56 -10.05 20.66
N GLY A 443 -21.67 -10.52 19.41
CA GLY A 443 -20.94 -11.67 18.91
C GLY A 443 -19.42 -11.48 18.99
N PHE A 444 -18.93 -10.29 18.67
CA PHE A 444 -17.50 -9.94 18.78
C PHE A 444 -17.01 -10.07 20.23
N ASN A 445 -17.68 -9.41 21.17
CA ASN A 445 -17.28 -9.47 22.58
C ASN A 445 -17.42 -10.90 23.14
N ALA A 446 -18.49 -11.62 22.78
CA ALA A 446 -18.63 -13.03 23.15
C ALA A 446 -17.53 -13.92 22.55
N THR A 447 -16.98 -13.56 21.39
CA THR A 447 -15.86 -14.29 20.77
C THR A 447 -14.56 -14.06 21.51
N PHE A 448 -14.16 -12.80 21.65
CA PHE A 448 -12.77 -12.45 22.01
C PHE A 448 -12.59 -12.07 23.48
N LEU A 449 -13.64 -11.62 24.19
CA LEU A 449 -13.51 -11.35 25.63
C LEU A 449 -13.11 -12.61 26.42
N PRO A 450 -13.74 -13.80 26.19
CA PRO A 450 -13.31 -15.04 26.84
C PRO A 450 -11.85 -15.42 26.59
N MET A 451 -11.31 -15.06 25.41
CA MET A 451 -9.93 -15.39 25.02
C MET A 451 -8.88 -14.67 25.87
N HIS A 452 -9.17 -13.48 26.41
CA HIS A 452 -8.28 -12.85 27.40
C HIS A 452 -8.14 -13.74 28.64
N PHE A 453 -9.24 -14.35 29.10
CA PHE A 453 -9.22 -15.23 30.27
C PHE A 453 -8.52 -16.56 30.00
N THR A 454 -8.75 -17.19 28.85
CA THR A 454 -8.01 -18.41 28.50
C THR A 454 -6.52 -18.12 28.31
N GLY A 455 -6.17 -16.97 27.73
CA GLY A 455 -4.78 -16.50 27.61
C GLY A 455 -4.10 -16.33 28.97
N LEU A 456 -4.74 -15.64 29.91
CA LEU A 456 -4.23 -15.49 31.30
C LEU A 456 -4.17 -16.81 32.07
N ARG A 457 -4.94 -17.82 31.65
CA ARG A 457 -4.86 -19.20 32.17
C ARG A 457 -3.84 -20.07 31.42
N GLY A 458 -3.03 -19.48 30.55
CA GLY A 458 -1.93 -20.16 29.87
C GLY A 458 -2.33 -20.94 28.62
N MET A 459 -3.51 -20.70 28.02
CA MET A 459 -3.86 -21.32 26.74
C MET A 459 -2.99 -20.75 25.61
N PRO A 460 -2.08 -21.55 25.01
CA PRO A 460 -1.23 -21.07 23.93
C PRO A 460 -2.07 -20.85 22.67
N ARG A 461 -1.64 -19.92 21.81
CA ARG A 461 -2.23 -19.78 20.47
C ARG A 461 -1.71 -20.89 19.54
N ARG A 462 -2.39 -21.11 18.40
CA ARG A 462 -2.00 -22.08 17.35
C ARG A 462 -2.00 -23.55 17.77
N VAL A 463 -2.71 -23.89 18.84
CA VAL A 463 -3.02 -25.28 19.19
C VAL A 463 -4.32 -25.71 18.50
N PHE A 464 -4.34 -26.90 17.89
CA PHE A 464 -5.51 -27.41 17.16
C PHE A 464 -6.55 -28.08 18.07
N THR A 465 -6.16 -28.46 19.29
CA THR A 465 -7.04 -29.08 20.29
C THR A 465 -6.52 -28.80 21.71
N TYR A 466 -7.32 -29.13 22.72
CA TYR A 466 -7.01 -28.98 24.15
C TYR A 466 -7.73 -30.06 24.98
N PRO A 467 -7.18 -30.44 26.15
CA PRO A 467 -7.81 -31.43 27.03
C PRO A 467 -8.95 -30.82 27.86
N ALA A 468 -9.87 -31.64 28.37
CA ALA A 468 -11.07 -31.19 29.08
C ALA A 468 -10.85 -30.72 30.54
N ASP A 469 -9.70 -31.03 31.14
CA ASP A 469 -9.42 -30.84 32.57
C ASP A 469 -8.72 -29.52 32.92
N VAL A 470 -8.26 -28.77 31.91
CA VAL A 470 -7.56 -27.48 32.09
C VAL A 470 -8.51 -26.29 32.28
N GLY A 471 -9.82 -26.48 32.13
CA GLY A 471 -10.84 -25.47 32.43
C GLY A 471 -10.94 -24.35 31.39
N TRP A 472 -10.70 -24.67 30.11
CA TRP A 472 -10.82 -23.75 28.96
C TRP A 472 -12.11 -23.96 28.15
N ASP A 473 -12.80 -25.07 28.39
CA ASP A 473 -13.91 -25.64 27.62
C ASP A 473 -15.03 -24.63 27.44
N TRP A 474 -15.54 -24.10 28.57
CA TRP A 474 -16.68 -23.18 28.54
C TRP A 474 -16.34 -21.86 27.85
N PHE A 475 -15.12 -21.36 28.03
CA PHE A 475 -14.67 -20.15 27.36
C PHE A 475 -14.53 -20.35 25.85
N ASN A 476 -13.94 -21.47 25.43
CA ASN A 476 -13.80 -21.80 24.01
C ASN A 476 -15.15 -22.05 23.32
N PHE A 477 -16.08 -22.70 24.01
CA PHE A 477 -17.43 -22.90 23.51
C PHE A 477 -18.16 -21.55 23.32
N ILE A 478 -18.14 -20.67 24.33
CA ILE A 478 -18.70 -19.31 24.22
C ILE A 478 -18.04 -18.55 23.09
N SER A 479 -16.70 -18.60 22.98
CA SER A 479 -15.97 -17.95 21.89
C SER A 479 -16.46 -18.42 20.51
N SER A 480 -16.75 -19.72 20.38
CA SER A 480 -17.17 -20.32 19.12
C SER A 480 -18.62 -19.97 18.76
N VAL A 481 -19.52 -19.93 19.75
CA VAL A 481 -20.89 -19.41 19.56
C VAL A 481 -20.86 -17.91 19.23
N GLY A 482 -20.04 -17.12 19.92
CA GLY A 482 -19.82 -15.71 19.63
C GLY A 482 -19.40 -15.47 18.18
N ALA A 483 -18.49 -16.31 17.65
CA ALA A 483 -18.01 -16.19 16.28
C ALA A 483 -19.13 -16.43 15.26
N LEU A 484 -20.02 -17.38 15.52
CA LEU A 484 -21.22 -17.62 14.70
C LEU A 484 -22.20 -16.45 14.76
N VAL A 485 -22.44 -15.88 15.95
CA VAL A 485 -23.31 -14.70 16.13
C VAL A 485 -22.73 -13.49 15.38
N PHE A 486 -21.42 -13.29 15.46
CA PHE A 486 -20.73 -12.26 14.70
C PHE A 486 -20.91 -12.46 13.18
N ALA A 487 -20.69 -13.68 12.69
CA ALA A 487 -20.85 -14.02 11.27
C ALA A 487 -22.29 -13.84 10.78
N ALA A 488 -23.29 -14.13 11.62
CA ALA A 488 -24.69 -13.86 11.32
C ALA A 488 -24.94 -12.35 11.18
N GLY A 489 -24.40 -11.53 12.09
CA GLY A 489 -24.46 -10.06 11.99
C GLY A 489 -23.80 -9.52 10.72
N PHE A 490 -22.61 -10.01 10.38
CA PHE A 490 -21.91 -9.64 9.14
C PHE A 490 -22.71 -10.05 7.89
N SER A 491 -23.34 -11.22 7.93
CA SER A 491 -24.20 -11.72 6.85
C SER A 491 -25.44 -10.84 6.63
N VAL A 492 -26.01 -10.25 7.68
CA VAL A 492 -27.08 -9.24 7.54
C VAL A 492 -26.58 -8.02 6.74
N VAL A 493 -25.35 -7.55 6.99
CA VAL A 493 -24.74 -6.46 6.21
C VAL A 493 -24.56 -6.88 4.75
N LEU A 494 -24.01 -8.08 4.51
CA LEU A 494 -23.78 -8.58 3.16
C LEU A 494 -25.08 -8.71 2.36
N ILE A 495 -26.11 -9.29 2.96
CA ILE A 495 -27.45 -9.40 2.37
C ILE A 495 -28.02 -8.01 2.08
N ASP A 496 -27.81 -7.05 2.98
CA ASP A 496 -28.21 -5.68 2.72
C ASP A 496 -27.40 -5.08 1.55
N VAL A 497 -26.09 -5.25 1.47
CA VAL A 497 -25.29 -4.72 0.34
C VAL A 497 -25.71 -5.33 -1.01
N LEU A 498 -26.00 -6.63 -1.06
CA LEU A 498 -26.25 -7.36 -2.30
C LEU A 498 -27.71 -7.29 -2.78
N ARG A 499 -28.68 -7.11 -1.88
CA ARG A 499 -30.10 -7.08 -2.29
C ARG A 499 -30.41 -5.83 -3.12
N PRO A 500 -31.21 -5.94 -4.20
CA PRO A 500 -31.63 -4.78 -4.99
C PRO A 500 -32.33 -3.73 -4.12
N LYS A 501 -31.96 -2.46 -4.27
CA LYS A 501 -32.68 -1.34 -3.61
C LYS A 501 -33.70 -0.74 -4.55
N LYS A 502 -34.86 -0.45 -4.00
CA LYS A 502 -35.94 0.27 -4.70
C LYS A 502 -35.90 1.78 -4.44
N GLN A 503 -35.32 2.21 -3.32
CA GLN A 503 -35.30 3.60 -2.90
C GLN A 503 -33.98 4.27 -3.31
N LYS A 504 -34.08 5.34 -4.10
CA LYS A 504 -32.96 6.25 -4.36
C LYS A 504 -32.62 7.04 -3.09
N ALA A 505 -31.35 7.31 -2.88
CA ALA A 505 -30.92 8.25 -1.85
C ALA A 505 -31.24 9.68 -2.33
N ASP A 506 -32.36 10.27 -1.92
CA ASP A 506 -32.72 11.66 -2.29
C ASP A 506 -32.18 12.69 -1.26
N LEU A 507 -31.84 13.94 -1.59
CA LEU A 507 -32.58 14.89 -2.46
C LEU A 507 -31.81 15.64 -3.57
N ASP A 508 -30.48 15.51 -3.69
CA ASP A 508 -29.69 16.25 -4.72
C ASP A 508 -28.22 15.76 -4.84
N GLY A 509 -27.93 14.54 -4.37
CA GLY A 509 -26.57 13.95 -4.30
C GLY A 509 -25.91 13.94 -2.91
N ASN A 510 -26.48 14.63 -1.90
CA ASN A 510 -25.94 14.69 -0.53
C ASN A 510 -26.99 14.25 0.52
N PRO A 511 -27.17 12.94 0.78
CA PRO A 511 -28.22 12.42 1.65
C PRO A 511 -27.95 12.61 3.16
N TRP A 512 -26.78 13.15 3.52
CA TRP A 512 -26.33 13.27 4.91
C TRP A 512 -26.16 14.72 5.38
N ASN A 513 -26.41 15.70 4.49
CA ASN A 513 -26.02 17.09 4.72
C ASN A 513 -24.53 17.21 5.10
N ALA A 514 -23.65 16.46 4.41
CA ALA A 514 -22.22 16.51 4.63
C ALA A 514 -21.60 17.78 4.04
N GLY A 515 -20.52 18.28 4.66
CA GLY A 515 -19.91 19.56 4.30
C GLY A 515 -18.78 19.50 3.27
N THR A 516 -18.37 18.30 2.85
CA THR A 516 -17.11 18.00 2.14
C THR A 516 -17.33 17.63 0.67
N LEU A 517 -16.28 17.77 -0.16
CA LEU A 517 -16.37 17.79 -1.63
C LEU A 517 -16.89 16.50 -2.28
N GLU A 518 -16.69 15.35 -1.66
CA GLU A 518 -17.12 14.07 -2.23
C GLU A 518 -18.63 13.99 -2.45
N TRP A 519 -19.41 14.79 -1.71
CA TRP A 519 -20.86 14.88 -1.86
C TRP A 519 -21.32 15.84 -2.98
N LEU A 520 -20.39 16.34 -3.79
CA LEU A 520 -20.67 17.05 -5.05
C LEU A 520 -20.48 16.18 -6.29
N ALA A 521 -19.75 15.07 -6.19
CA ALA A 521 -19.45 14.23 -7.33
C ALA A 521 -20.75 13.68 -7.95
N GLN A 522 -20.88 13.81 -9.27
CA GLN A 522 -22.05 13.32 -9.98
C GLN A 522 -21.87 11.82 -10.24
N ARG A 523 -22.56 11.00 -9.45
CA ARG A 523 -22.40 9.55 -9.47
C ARG A 523 -22.53 8.90 -10.85
N ASP A 524 -23.52 9.33 -11.63
CA ASP A 524 -23.82 8.70 -12.93
C ASP A 524 -22.80 9.12 -14.01
N GLU A 525 -21.83 9.97 -13.66
CA GLU A 525 -20.83 10.53 -14.56
C GLU A 525 -19.44 10.00 -14.25
N SER A 526 -18.81 9.35 -15.24
CA SER A 526 -17.46 8.78 -15.10
C SER A 526 -16.33 9.82 -15.05
N PHE A 527 -16.63 11.09 -15.34
CA PHE A 527 -15.67 12.20 -15.20
C PHE A 527 -15.53 12.72 -13.77
N GLY A 528 -16.34 12.22 -12.81
CA GLY A 528 -16.32 12.63 -11.41
C GLY A 528 -16.84 14.06 -11.20
N MET A 529 -15.92 15.03 -11.08
CA MET A 529 -16.26 16.44 -10.87
C MET A 529 -16.60 17.17 -12.19
N ARG A 530 -17.77 17.82 -12.24
CA ARG A 530 -18.24 18.61 -13.40
C ARG A 530 -17.27 19.72 -13.80
N THR A 531 -16.67 20.38 -12.80
CA THR A 531 -15.63 21.40 -12.93
C THR A 531 -14.76 21.35 -11.68
N ILE A 532 -13.49 21.73 -11.77
CA ILE A 532 -12.56 21.70 -10.64
C ILE A 532 -12.70 23.02 -9.85
N PRO A 533 -13.20 22.99 -8.61
CA PRO A 533 -13.59 24.19 -7.86
C PRO A 533 -12.40 24.95 -7.29
N ILE A 534 -12.66 26.20 -6.85
CA ILE A 534 -11.72 26.96 -6.00
C ILE A 534 -12.12 26.81 -4.54
N ILE A 535 -11.22 26.25 -3.73
CA ILE A 535 -11.46 25.95 -2.31
C ILE A 535 -10.98 27.09 -1.42
N ARG A 536 -11.82 27.48 -0.47
CA ARG A 536 -11.50 28.52 0.54
C ARG A 536 -11.81 28.08 1.97
N HIS A 537 -12.44 26.93 2.15
CA HIS A 537 -12.84 26.40 3.45
C HIS A 537 -12.78 24.86 3.45
N ARG A 538 -12.53 24.25 4.62
CA ARG A 538 -12.48 22.77 4.78
C ARG A 538 -13.82 22.08 4.55
N TYR A 539 -14.90 22.79 4.85
CA TYR A 539 -16.29 22.35 4.63
C TYR A 539 -16.95 23.29 3.62
N PRO A 540 -16.58 23.21 2.34
CA PRO A 540 -16.99 24.19 1.34
C PRO A 540 -18.50 24.17 1.07
N ILE A 541 -19.15 22.99 1.14
CA ILE A 541 -20.60 22.86 0.91
C ILE A 541 -21.41 23.64 1.96
N TRP A 542 -20.96 23.64 3.22
CA TRP A 542 -21.67 24.32 4.30
C TRP A 542 -21.46 25.84 4.30
N TYR A 543 -20.27 26.32 3.91
CA TYR A 543 -19.86 27.70 4.21
C TYR A 543 -19.49 28.54 2.99
N GLN A 544 -19.15 27.95 1.83
CA GLN A 544 -18.90 28.73 0.63
C GLN A 544 -20.22 29.05 -0.07
N LYS A 545 -20.55 30.35 -0.17
CA LYS A 545 -21.78 30.84 -0.79
C LYS A 545 -21.89 30.39 -2.25
N ASN A 546 -23.08 29.93 -2.65
CA ASN A 546 -23.42 29.47 -4.01
C ASN A 546 -22.55 28.32 -4.56
N PHE A 547 -21.72 27.70 -3.72
CA PHE A 547 -20.67 26.78 -4.15
C PHE A 547 -21.19 25.58 -4.96
N VAL A 548 -22.25 24.93 -4.47
CA VAL A 548 -22.86 23.77 -5.14
C VAL A 548 -23.39 24.15 -6.53
N GLN A 549 -24.05 25.29 -6.64
CA GLN A 549 -24.61 25.79 -7.90
C GLN A 549 -23.50 26.14 -8.89
N ASP A 550 -22.46 26.85 -8.44
CA ASP A 550 -21.33 27.24 -9.29
C ASP A 550 -20.57 26.02 -9.85
N VAL A 551 -20.46 24.93 -9.08
CA VAL A 551 -19.89 23.67 -9.55
C VAL A 551 -20.78 23.01 -10.60
N ARG A 552 -22.09 22.89 -10.33
CA ARG A 552 -23.04 22.26 -11.28
C ARG A 552 -23.12 23.01 -12.60
N GLU A 553 -23.05 24.34 -12.56
CA GLU A 553 -23.11 25.21 -13.73
C GLU A 553 -21.76 25.35 -14.47
N GLY A 554 -20.71 24.66 -14.01
CA GLY A 554 -19.40 24.65 -14.68
C GLY A 554 -18.67 25.99 -14.62
N ARG A 555 -18.79 26.74 -13.52
CA ARG A 555 -18.22 28.10 -13.41
C ARG A 555 -16.75 28.15 -12.94
N PHE A 556 -16.10 27.01 -12.72
CA PHE A 556 -14.71 26.93 -12.28
C PHE A 556 -13.79 26.38 -13.38
N TYR A 557 -12.70 25.71 -13.00
CA TYR A 557 -11.70 25.25 -13.96
C TYR A 557 -12.11 23.98 -14.70
N LEU A 558 -11.57 23.83 -15.91
CA LEU A 558 -11.82 22.72 -16.82
C LEU A 558 -13.32 22.38 -16.96
N PRO A 559 -14.22 23.33 -17.25
CA PRO A 559 -15.65 23.02 -17.36
C PRO A 559 -16.00 22.23 -18.63
N ASP A 560 -15.04 21.94 -19.51
CA ASP A 560 -15.26 21.33 -20.82
C ASP A 560 -14.08 20.43 -21.21
N ALA A 561 -14.30 19.54 -22.17
CA ALA A 561 -13.31 18.69 -22.82
C ALA A 561 -13.23 18.98 -24.34
N GLU A 562 -13.08 20.25 -24.72
CA GLU A 562 -12.98 20.68 -26.14
C GLU A 562 -11.93 19.93 -26.96
N ASP A 563 -10.87 19.46 -26.31
CA ASP A 563 -9.76 18.75 -26.98
C ASP A 563 -10.06 17.25 -27.21
N GLY A 564 -11.21 16.75 -26.76
CA GLY A 564 -11.58 15.33 -26.90
C GLY A 564 -10.68 14.38 -26.08
N ARG A 565 -10.06 14.86 -25.01
CA ARG A 565 -9.12 14.09 -24.17
C ARG A 565 -9.47 14.22 -22.69
N ARG A 566 -9.22 13.15 -21.91
CA ARG A 566 -9.41 13.18 -20.46
C ARG A 566 -8.37 14.14 -19.85
N GLU A 567 -8.82 15.07 -19.01
CA GLU A 567 -8.01 16.15 -18.45
C GLU A 567 -8.26 16.30 -16.94
N SER A 568 -7.19 16.57 -16.19
CA SER A 568 -7.24 16.99 -14.78
C SER A 568 -6.19 18.08 -14.51
N LEU A 569 -6.31 18.77 -13.38
CA LEU A 569 -5.34 19.79 -12.96
C LEU A 569 -4.25 19.22 -12.06
N VAL A 570 -3.01 19.57 -12.39
CA VAL A 570 -1.85 19.39 -11.53
C VAL A 570 -1.55 20.73 -10.87
N THR A 571 -1.33 20.70 -9.56
CA THR A 571 -1.13 21.88 -8.73
C THR A 571 0.19 21.86 -7.96
N SER A 572 0.58 23.02 -7.41
CA SER A 572 1.71 23.14 -6.49
C SER A 572 1.46 22.37 -5.17
N VAL A 573 2.55 22.00 -4.49
CA VAL A 573 2.51 21.11 -3.31
C VAL A 573 2.04 21.82 -2.03
N LEU A 574 2.18 23.13 -1.90
CA LEU A 574 1.79 23.83 -0.67
C LEU A 574 0.42 24.47 -0.81
N ASP A 575 0.24 25.28 -1.84
CA ASP A 575 -0.92 26.17 -2.00
C ASP A 575 -1.96 25.68 -3.01
N ALA A 576 -1.69 24.56 -3.68
CA ALA A 576 -2.51 24.03 -4.76
C ALA A 576 -2.73 25.03 -5.91
N GLU A 577 -1.70 25.78 -6.31
CA GLU A 577 -1.79 26.66 -7.48
C GLU A 577 -1.76 25.85 -8.78
N PRO A 578 -2.59 26.13 -9.80
CA PRO A 578 -2.56 25.42 -11.08
C PRO A 578 -1.22 25.56 -11.81
N GLU A 579 -0.54 24.44 -12.06
CA GLU A 579 0.79 24.39 -12.70
C GLU A 579 0.78 23.74 -14.09
N GLN A 580 -0.11 22.76 -14.31
CA GLN A 580 -0.23 21.99 -15.55
C GLN A 580 -1.66 21.43 -15.70
N CYS A 581 -2.14 21.32 -16.94
CA CYS A 581 -3.29 20.49 -17.28
C CYS A 581 -2.78 19.12 -17.75
N ALA A 582 -2.98 18.07 -16.96
CA ALA A 582 -2.49 16.73 -17.28
C ALA A 582 -3.49 15.99 -18.18
N ARG A 583 -2.96 15.35 -19.24
CA ARG A 583 -3.69 14.37 -20.05
C ARG A 583 -3.79 13.07 -19.25
N ILE A 584 -5.02 12.65 -18.94
CA ILE A 584 -5.27 11.42 -18.20
C ILE A 584 -5.40 10.26 -19.19
N PRO A 585 -4.67 9.15 -18.99
CA PRO A 585 -4.69 8.03 -19.93
C PRO A 585 -6.06 7.32 -19.96
N GLY A 586 -6.43 6.84 -21.14
CA GLY A 586 -7.63 6.01 -21.33
C GLY A 586 -7.38 4.50 -21.21
N PRO A 587 -8.46 3.70 -21.40
CA PRO A 587 -8.44 2.24 -21.30
C PRO A 587 -7.35 1.54 -22.11
N THR A 588 -6.80 0.46 -21.58
CA THR A 588 -5.78 -0.38 -22.24
C THR A 588 -5.74 -1.79 -21.67
N PHE A 589 -5.41 -2.80 -22.49
CA PHE A 589 -5.15 -4.16 -22.03
C PHE A 589 -3.70 -4.39 -21.59
N LEU A 590 -2.79 -3.44 -21.87
CA LEU A 590 -1.37 -3.60 -21.57
C LEU A 590 -1.10 -3.74 -20.06
N THR A 591 -1.92 -3.10 -19.22
CA THR A 591 -1.80 -3.20 -17.75
C THR A 591 -2.14 -4.60 -17.25
N LEU A 592 -3.21 -5.20 -17.79
CA LEU A 592 -3.59 -6.59 -17.51
C LEU A 592 -2.50 -7.57 -17.98
N PHE A 593 -2.02 -7.43 -19.22
CA PHE A 593 -0.97 -8.32 -19.73
C PHE A 593 0.34 -8.19 -18.98
N ALA A 594 0.72 -6.97 -18.58
CA ALA A 594 1.89 -6.75 -17.74
C ALA A 594 1.75 -7.46 -16.39
N ALA A 595 0.58 -7.37 -15.74
CA ALA A 595 0.31 -8.07 -14.48
C ALA A 595 0.29 -9.60 -14.65
N ILE A 596 -0.28 -10.13 -15.73
CA ILE A 596 -0.27 -11.57 -16.03
C ILE A 596 1.16 -12.08 -16.21
N PHE A 597 1.96 -11.43 -17.05
CA PHE A 597 3.33 -11.88 -17.28
C PHE A 597 4.22 -11.71 -16.05
N LEU A 598 4.00 -10.65 -15.27
CA LEU A 598 4.72 -10.47 -14.01
C LEU A 598 4.33 -11.57 -13.02
N GLY A 599 3.04 -11.81 -12.81
CA GLY A 599 2.56 -12.89 -11.94
C GLY A 599 3.03 -14.26 -12.39
N ALA A 600 3.06 -14.53 -13.70
CA ALA A 600 3.61 -15.77 -14.25
C ALA A 600 5.11 -15.92 -13.94
N THR A 601 5.87 -14.83 -13.88
CA THR A 601 7.28 -14.86 -13.47
C THR A 601 7.42 -15.38 -12.04
N PHE A 602 6.65 -14.84 -11.10
CA PHE A 602 6.65 -15.27 -9.70
C PHE A 602 6.13 -16.71 -9.54
N ILE A 603 4.97 -17.01 -10.14
CA ILE A 603 4.32 -18.33 -10.03
C ILE A 603 5.22 -19.44 -10.60
N PHE A 604 5.81 -19.24 -11.79
CA PHE A 604 6.72 -20.23 -12.37
C PHE A 604 8.03 -20.36 -11.58
N ALA A 605 8.51 -19.28 -10.97
CA ALA A 605 9.67 -19.33 -10.07
C ALA A 605 9.37 -20.20 -8.83
N THR A 606 8.17 -20.13 -8.27
CA THR A 606 7.75 -20.98 -7.12
C THR A 606 7.89 -22.48 -7.42
N TYR A 607 7.66 -22.90 -8.66
CA TYR A 607 7.80 -24.30 -9.09
C TYR A 607 9.15 -24.60 -9.75
N HIS A 608 10.11 -23.69 -9.68
CA HIS A 608 11.43 -23.78 -10.31
C HIS A 608 11.38 -23.99 -11.83
N TRP A 609 10.35 -23.48 -12.52
CA TRP A 609 10.19 -23.55 -13.98
C TRP A 609 10.97 -22.43 -14.67
N TRP A 610 12.29 -22.44 -14.51
CA TRP A 610 13.18 -21.32 -14.86
C TRP A 610 13.08 -20.81 -16.30
N ILE A 611 12.88 -21.69 -17.28
CA ILE A 611 12.70 -21.28 -18.68
C ILE A 611 11.42 -20.44 -18.83
N SER A 612 10.32 -20.90 -18.23
CA SER A 612 9.03 -20.20 -18.24
C SER A 612 9.10 -18.89 -17.43
N THR A 613 9.83 -18.89 -16.32
CA THR A 613 10.13 -17.69 -15.52
C THR A 613 10.84 -16.63 -16.37
N LEU A 614 11.94 -16.99 -17.05
CA LEU A 614 12.70 -16.06 -17.89
C LEU A 614 11.90 -15.57 -19.10
N ALA A 615 11.14 -16.45 -19.75
CA ALA A 615 10.25 -16.08 -20.84
C ALA A 615 9.18 -15.08 -20.37
N SER A 616 8.57 -15.31 -19.22
CA SER A 616 7.56 -14.42 -18.63
C SER A 616 8.15 -13.09 -18.20
N ALA A 617 9.36 -13.07 -17.63
CA ALA A 617 10.07 -11.86 -17.28
C ALA A 617 10.38 -10.99 -18.50
N PHE A 618 10.81 -11.62 -19.61
CA PHE A 618 11.01 -10.93 -20.88
C PHE A 618 9.70 -10.35 -21.44
N LEU A 619 8.62 -11.13 -21.45
CA LEU A 619 7.30 -10.67 -21.89
C LEU A 619 6.77 -9.52 -21.04
N THR A 620 7.02 -9.56 -19.72
CA THR A 620 6.72 -8.47 -18.80
C THR A 620 7.44 -7.19 -19.22
N LEU A 621 8.77 -7.26 -19.38
CA LEU A 621 9.58 -6.12 -19.80
C LEU A 621 9.12 -5.57 -21.16
N ALA A 622 8.89 -6.44 -22.16
CA ALA A 622 8.43 -6.03 -23.48
C ALA A 622 7.06 -5.34 -23.43
N THR A 623 6.14 -5.82 -22.59
CA THR A 623 4.81 -5.23 -22.40
C THR A 623 4.89 -3.87 -21.71
N ILE A 624 5.72 -3.74 -20.67
CA ILE A 624 5.95 -2.47 -19.98
C ILE A 624 6.58 -1.45 -20.94
N LEU A 625 7.59 -1.84 -21.71
CA LEU A 625 8.21 -0.95 -22.71
C LEU A 625 7.19 -0.52 -23.78
N SER A 626 6.31 -1.41 -24.22
CA SER A 626 5.22 -1.10 -25.15
C SER A 626 4.20 -0.13 -24.55
N TRP A 627 3.85 -0.32 -23.28
CA TRP A 627 2.99 0.59 -22.54
C TRP A 627 3.63 1.98 -22.42
N LEU A 628 4.91 2.07 -22.04
CA LEU A 628 5.62 3.35 -21.97
C LEU A 628 5.67 4.05 -23.33
N TRP A 629 5.95 3.29 -24.40
CA TRP A 629 6.10 3.83 -25.75
C TRP A 629 4.81 4.40 -26.33
N THR A 630 3.69 3.72 -26.09
CA THR A 630 2.37 4.07 -26.65
C THR A 630 1.54 4.94 -25.73
N GLY A 631 1.84 4.98 -24.44
CA GLY A 631 0.93 5.50 -23.43
C GLY A 631 1.39 6.74 -22.69
N THR A 632 2.60 6.72 -22.13
CA THR A 632 3.09 7.78 -21.23
C THR A 632 4.01 8.78 -21.92
N GLY A 633 4.56 8.41 -23.08
CA GLY A 633 5.45 9.26 -23.87
C GLY A 633 4.78 9.98 -25.05
N GLU A 634 3.51 10.38 -24.96
CA GLU A 634 2.88 11.19 -26.02
C GLU A 634 3.32 12.66 -25.91
N ILE A 635 3.82 13.23 -27.01
CA ILE A 635 4.08 14.67 -27.10
C ILE A 635 2.73 15.37 -27.28
N PRO A 636 2.37 16.35 -26.42
CA PRO A 636 1.11 17.05 -26.56
C PRO A 636 1.00 17.81 -27.88
N GLU A 637 -0.21 17.82 -28.44
CA GLU A 637 -0.54 18.47 -29.71
C GLU A 637 -0.40 19.99 -29.68
N LYS A 638 -0.45 20.58 -28.48
CA LYS A 638 -0.24 22.00 -28.24
C LYS A 638 0.51 22.24 -26.93
N GLN A 639 0.99 23.46 -26.75
CA GLN A 639 1.84 23.80 -25.61
C GLN A 639 1.04 24.14 -24.36
N PHE A 640 -0.08 24.84 -24.52
CA PHE A 640 -0.89 25.39 -23.43
C PHE A 640 -2.37 25.06 -23.63
N ARG A 641 -3.06 24.81 -22.52
CA ARG A 641 -4.51 24.64 -22.42
C ARG A 641 -5.12 25.84 -21.69
N ASP A 642 -6.21 26.38 -22.22
CA ASP A 642 -7.07 27.27 -21.46
C ASP A 642 -7.90 26.42 -20.50
N ILE A 643 -7.78 26.69 -19.21
CA ILE A 643 -8.46 25.92 -18.17
C ILE A 643 -9.69 26.66 -17.63
N GLY A 644 -10.10 27.76 -18.25
CA GLY A 644 -11.14 28.65 -17.76
C GLY A 644 -10.60 29.74 -16.85
N LEU A 645 -11.48 30.68 -16.48
CA LEU A 645 -11.16 31.81 -15.59
C LEU A 645 -9.95 32.64 -16.08
N GLN A 646 -9.81 32.81 -17.39
CA GLN A 646 -8.73 33.57 -18.05
C GLN A 646 -7.33 33.04 -17.71
N ARG A 647 -7.21 31.75 -17.35
CA ARG A 647 -5.94 31.11 -16.98
C ARG A 647 -5.54 30.08 -18.03
N ARG A 648 -4.29 30.15 -18.48
CA ARG A 648 -3.67 29.14 -19.35
C ARG A 648 -2.52 28.47 -18.61
N VAL A 649 -2.45 27.16 -18.71
CA VAL A 649 -1.38 26.34 -18.12
C VAL A 649 -0.79 25.41 -19.18
N PRO A 650 0.47 24.99 -19.06
CA PRO A 650 1.06 24.07 -20.02
C PRO A 650 0.43 22.67 -19.93
N LEU A 651 0.47 21.94 -21.05
CA LEU A 651 0.11 20.51 -21.10
C LEU A 651 1.27 19.59 -20.72
N TYR A 652 2.50 20.08 -20.88
CA TYR A 652 3.73 19.32 -20.65
C TYR A 652 4.62 20.01 -19.62
N ARG A 653 5.14 19.22 -18.68
CA ARG A 653 6.20 19.60 -17.73
C ARG A 653 7.19 18.43 -17.60
N SER A 654 8.44 18.75 -17.32
CA SER A 654 9.49 17.79 -16.99
C SER A 654 10.22 18.22 -15.70
N GLY A 655 11.04 17.33 -15.15
CA GLY A 655 11.76 17.57 -13.90
C GLY A 655 10.84 17.71 -12.68
N PRO A 656 11.27 18.41 -11.61
CA PRO A 656 10.53 18.49 -10.34
C PRO A 656 9.11 19.09 -10.41
N ALA A 657 8.76 19.76 -11.51
CA ALA A 657 7.41 20.26 -11.76
C ALA A 657 6.45 19.19 -12.32
N SER A 658 6.98 18.05 -12.81
CA SER A 658 6.19 16.97 -13.42
C SER A 658 5.79 15.90 -12.43
N THR A 659 4.62 15.30 -12.64
CA THR A 659 4.12 14.19 -11.80
C THR A 659 4.98 12.93 -11.95
N GLY A 660 5.49 12.65 -13.15
CA GLY A 660 6.37 11.51 -13.42
C GLY A 660 7.70 11.57 -12.64
N TRP A 661 8.26 12.76 -12.44
CA TRP A 661 9.46 12.93 -11.61
C TRP A 661 9.18 12.64 -10.14
N TRP A 662 8.05 13.13 -9.61
CA TRP A 662 7.64 12.83 -8.24
C TRP A 662 7.38 11.34 -8.04
N ALA A 663 6.70 10.68 -8.99
CA ALA A 663 6.50 9.24 -8.93
C ALA A 663 7.84 8.49 -8.87
N MET A 664 8.78 8.82 -9.75
CA MET A 664 10.12 8.21 -9.73
C MET A 664 10.86 8.49 -8.41
N PHE A 665 10.81 9.72 -7.90
CA PHE A 665 11.43 10.08 -6.61
C PHE A 665 10.88 9.23 -5.46
N ILE A 666 9.55 9.12 -5.39
CA ILE A 666 8.85 8.37 -4.34
C ILE A 666 9.19 6.87 -4.47
N THR A 667 9.06 6.29 -5.66
CA THR A 667 9.40 4.88 -5.90
C THR A 667 10.84 4.58 -5.51
N MET A 668 11.79 5.42 -5.90
CA MET A 668 13.21 5.24 -5.55
C MET A 668 13.51 5.45 -4.07
N THR A 669 12.69 6.22 -3.35
CA THR A 669 12.81 6.34 -1.90
C THR A 669 12.38 5.04 -1.21
N GLY A 670 11.32 4.40 -1.69
CA GLY A 670 10.93 3.06 -1.23
C GLY A 670 12.00 2.00 -1.55
N ASP A 671 12.49 1.98 -2.79
CA ASP A 671 13.57 1.08 -3.22
C ASP A 671 14.86 1.28 -2.41
N LEU A 672 15.23 2.53 -2.14
CA LEU A 672 16.36 2.86 -1.28
C LEU A 672 16.17 2.32 0.13
N THR A 673 14.93 2.30 0.64
CA THR A 673 14.64 1.73 1.95
C THR A 673 14.86 0.21 1.93
N ALA A 674 14.51 -0.50 0.86
CA ALA A 674 14.86 -1.92 0.70
C ALA A 674 16.37 -2.11 0.71
N PHE A 675 17.10 -1.33 -0.10
CA PHE A 675 18.55 -1.40 -0.13
C PHE A 675 19.19 -1.14 1.26
N LEU A 676 18.70 -0.15 2.01
CA LEU A 676 19.16 0.14 3.37
C LEU A 676 18.80 -0.98 4.36
N SER A 677 17.65 -1.64 4.21
CA SER A 677 17.31 -2.85 4.98
C SER A 677 18.28 -4.00 4.67
N LEU A 678 18.73 -4.14 3.43
CA LEU A 678 19.78 -5.10 3.08
C LEU A 678 21.14 -4.73 3.69
N MET A 679 21.48 -3.44 3.76
CA MET A 679 22.67 -2.98 4.51
C MET A 679 22.53 -3.26 6.00
N PHE A 680 21.34 -3.05 6.58
CA PHE A 680 21.05 -3.42 7.96
C PHE A 680 21.33 -4.90 8.22
N CYS A 681 20.99 -5.81 7.28
CA CYS A 681 21.31 -7.24 7.43
C CYS A 681 22.81 -7.49 7.54
N TYR A 682 23.64 -6.83 6.73
CA TYR A 682 25.10 -6.93 6.82
C TYR A 682 25.61 -6.48 8.20
N PHE A 683 25.16 -5.30 8.66
CA PHE A 683 25.59 -4.76 9.95
C PHE A 683 25.02 -5.53 11.14
N PHE A 684 23.86 -6.16 10.99
CA PHE A 684 23.31 -7.07 11.99
C PHE A 684 24.30 -8.21 12.24
N TYR A 685 24.79 -8.91 11.21
CA TYR A 685 25.79 -9.97 11.37
C TYR A 685 27.10 -9.46 11.97
N TRP A 686 27.56 -8.28 11.58
CA TRP A 686 28.72 -7.62 12.19
C TRP A 686 28.54 -7.39 13.70
N THR A 687 27.34 -7.05 14.16
CA THR A 687 27.10 -6.83 15.60
C THR A 687 27.01 -8.11 16.42
N ILE A 688 26.66 -9.25 15.82
CA ILE A 688 26.45 -10.51 16.55
C ILE A 688 27.62 -11.51 16.39
N HIS A 689 28.50 -11.29 15.42
CA HIS A 689 29.69 -12.12 15.19
C HIS A 689 30.97 -11.31 15.37
N THR A 690 31.92 -11.85 16.14
CA THR A 690 33.25 -11.22 16.32
C THR A 690 34.12 -11.28 15.07
N ASP A 691 33.87 -12.28 14.21
CA ASP A 691 34.73 -12.62 13.07
C ASP A 691 34.03 -12.27 11.74
N PHE A 692 33.07 -11.35 11.75
CA PHE A 692 32.38 -10.84 10.57
C PHE A 692 32.79 -9.38 10.34
N PRO A 693 33.30 -8.99 9.16
CA PRO A 693 33.69 -9.86 8.05
C PRO A 693 34.90 -10.75 8.41
N PRO A 694 34.98 -12.00 7.92
CA PRO A 694 36.20 -12.81 8.04
C PRO A 694 37.32 -12.09 7.28
N GLY A 695 38.55 -12.11 7.81
CA GLY A 695 39.67 -11.22 7.45
C GLY A 695 39.87 -10.86 5.96
N ALA A 696 40.51 -9.72 5.71
CA ALA A 696 40.51 -8.91 4.47
C ALA A 696 40.84 -9.58 3.11
N ASP A 697 41.30 -10.84 3.08
CA ASP A 697 41.58 -11.54 1.83
C ASP A 697 40.31 -12.20 1.28
N GLY A 698 39.59 -11.52 0.38
CA GLY A 698 38.63 -12.23 -0.47
C GLY A 698 37.36 -11.54 -0.93
N SER A 699 37.15 -10.23 -0.74
CA SER A 699 35.89 -9.58 -1.22
C SER A 699 35.84 -9.27 -2.72
N GLY A 700 36.93 -9.52 -3.47
CA GLY A 700 37.05 -9.04 -4.84
C GLY A 700 37.21 -7.52 -4.90
N THR A 701 37.83 -6.92 -3.88
CA THR A 701 38.03 -5.47 -3.68
C THR A 701 38.28 -4.67 -4.95
N TYR A 702 39.25 -5.07 -5.78
CA TYR A 702 39.58 -4.36 -7.01
C TYR A 702 38.45 -4.37 -8.04
N TRP A 703 37.72 -5.48 -8.16
CA TRP A 703 36.58 -5.62 -9.05
C TRP A 703 35.38 -4.80 -8.55
N LEU A 704 35.10 -4.84 -7.25
CA LEU A 704 34.02 -4.05 -6.65
C LEU A 704 34.31 -2.54 -6.71
N ALA A 705 35.54 -2.12 -6.43
CA ALA A 705 35.98 -0.73 -6.59
C ALA A 705 35.93 -0.29 -8.06
N GLY A 706 36.39 -1.13 -8.98
CA GLY A 706 36.28 -0.90 -10.42
C GLY A 706 34.84 -0.76 -10.89
N SER A 707 33.93 -1.62 -10.41
CA SER A 707 32.49 -1.54 -10.67
C SER A 707 31.92 -0.21 -10.20
N ALA A 708 32.16 0.19 -8.96
CA ALA A 708 31.66 1.45 -8.42
C ALA A 708 32.15 2.66 -9.24
N CYS A 709 33.43 2.68 -9.63
CA CYS A 709 33.97 3.68 -10.55
C CYS A 709 33.22 3.70 -11.88
N LEU A 710 32.97 2.53 -12.49
CA LEU A 710 32.23 2.42 -13.75
C LEU A 710 30.77 2.90 -13.61
N VAL A 711 30.10 2.59 -12.49
CA VAL A 711 28.74 3.06 -12.20
C VAL A 711 28.71 4.58 -11.99
N ILE A 712 29.68 5.15 -11.27
CA ILE A 712 29.82 6.61 -11.11
C ILE A 712 30.05 7.28 -12.46
N LEU A 713 30.87 6.69 -13.34
CA LEU A 713 31.09 7.20 -14.70
C LEU A 713 29.82 7.08 -15.54
N ALA A 714 29.05 5.99 -15.43
CA ALA A 714 27.76 5.84 -16.11
C ALA A 714 26.74 6.89 -15.64
N TRP A 715 26.67 7.16 -14.34
CA TRP A 715 25.88 8.24 -13.75
C TRP A 715 26.31 9.62 -14.25
N THR A 716 27.61 9.91 -14.24
CA THR A 716 28.18 11.17 -14.74
C THR A 716 27.87 11.36 -16.22
N SER A 717 27.95 10.28 -17.01
CA SER A 717 27.59 10.28 -18.44
C SER A 717 26.09 10.56 -18.65
N THR A 718 25.23 10.05 -17.77
CA THR A 718 23.78 10.34 -17.79
C THR A 718 23.49 11.80 -17.47
N LEU A 719 24.19 12.38 -16.48
CA LEU A 719 24.10 13.81 -16.18
C LEU A 719 24.57 14.68 -17.34
N LEU A 720 25.69 14.31 -17.97
CA LEU A 720 26.20 14.97 -19.15
C LEU A 720 25.19 14.89 -20.30
N ALA A 721 24.61 13.71 -20.54
CA ALA A 721 23.55 13.52 -21.53
C ALA A 721 22.39 14.50 -21.27
N ARG A 722 21.85 14.55 -20.05
CA ARG A 722 20.77 15.49 -19.71
C ARG A 722 21.16 16.94 -20.04
N ARG A 723 22.36 17.38 -19.64
CA ARG A 723 22.86 18.73 -19.93
C ARG A 723 22.98 19.01 -21.43
N LEU A 724 23.52 18.06 -22.20
CA LEU A 724 23.67 18.17 -23.65
C LEU A 724 22.31 18.20 -24.35
N ASN A 725 21.32 17.45 -23.87
CA ASN A 725 19.95 17.52 -24.39
C ASN A 725 19.33 18.90 -24.14
N SER A 726 19.41 19.42 -22.91
CA SER A 726 18.89 20.76 -22.60
C SER A 726 19.59 21.88 -23.38
N ALA A 727 20.86 21.70 -23.73
CA ALA A 727 21.63 22.63 -24.55
C ALA A 727 21.41 22.45 -26.07
N GLY A 728 20.58 21.49 -26.51
CA GLY A 728 20.25 21.30 -27.92
C GLY A 728 21.31 20.57 -28.75
N TYR A 729 22.15 19.73 -28.13
CA TYR A 729 23.18 18.92 -28.81
C TYR A 729 22.76 17.43 -28.92
N PRO A 730 21.91 17.04 -29.89
CA PRO A 730 21.32 15.70 -29.96
C PRO A 730 22.33 14.58 -30.23
N THR A 731 23.42 14.84 -30.95
CA THR A 731 24.48 13.85 -31.17
C THR A 731 25.28 13.63 -29.89
N GLY A 732 25.71 14.70 -29.22
CA GLY A 732 26.41 14.60 -27.93
C GLY A 732 25.56 13.92 -26.86
N PHE A 733 24.26 14.24 -26.79
CA PHE A 733 23.30 13.56 -25.92
C PHE A 733 23.29 12.04 -26.14
N ARG A 734 23.13 11.59 -27.39
CA ARG A 734 23.10 10.16 -27.73
C ARG A 734 24.42 9.48 -27.40
N SER A 735 25.55 10.08 -27.78
CA SER A 735 26.88 9.54 -27.48
C SER A 735 27.10 9.38 -25.97
N ALA A 736 26.69 10.36 -25.15
CA ALA A 736 26.79 10.27 -23.70
C ALA A 736 25.88 9.17 -23.12
N LEU A 737 24.69 8.93 -23.68
CA LEU A 737 23.86 7.80 -23.26
C LEU A 737 24.44 6.45 -23.65
N TYR A 738 25.00 6.30 -24.86
CA TYR A 738 25.68 5.06 -25.25
C TYR A 738 26.89 4.76 -24.36
N ALA A 739 27.70 5.79 -24.06
CA ALA A 739 28.81 5.67 -23.11
C ALA A 739 28.30 5.27 -21.72
N GLY A 740 27.23 5.91 -21.25
CA GLY A 740 26.59 5.58 -19.96
C GLY A 740 26.12 4.13 -19.90
N ALA A 741 25.46 3.64 -20.95
CA ALA A 741 24.97 2.27 -21.04
C ALA A 741 26.12 1.26 -21.08
N ALA A 742 27.15 1.51 -21.89
CA ALA A 742 28.33 0.64 -21.96
C ALA A 742 29.07 0.57 -20.62
N LEU A 743 29.27 1.72 -19.96
CA LEU A 743 29.88 1.80 -18.64
C LEU A 743 29.05 1.07 -17.58
N GLY A 744 27.71 1.20 -17.63
CA GLY A 744 26.80 0.47 -16.75
C GLY A 744 26.90 -1.04 -16.94
N ILE A 745 26.93 -1.53 -18.18
CA ILE A 745 27.11 -2.96 -18.49
C ILE A 745 28.47 -3.46 -17.96
N LEU A 746 29.55 -2.72 -18.23
CA LEU A 746 30.88 -3.07 -17.72
C LEU A 746 30.92 -3.05 -16.19
N GLY A 747 30.22 -2.10 -15.55
CA GLY A 747 30.06 -2.03 -14.10
C GLY A 747 29.39 -3.29 -13.55
N VAL A 748 28.25 -3.70 -14.13
CA VAL A 748 27.55 -4.94 -13.75
C VAL A 748 28.48 -6.16 -13.87
N VAL A 749 29.17 -6.30 -15.00
CA VAL A 749 30.12 -7.41 -15.22
C VAL A 749 31.24 -7.39 -14.18
N ALA A 750 31.85 -6.23 -13.94
CA ALA A 750 32.89 -6.09 -12.93
C ALA A 750 32.39 -6.41 -11.51
N MET A 751 31.15 -6.05 -11.18
CA MET A 751 30.59 -6.31 -9.86
C MET A 751 30.38 -7.81 -9.61
N LEU A 752 29.80 -8.52 -10.58
CA LEU A 752 29.60 -9.97 -10.51
C LEU A 752 30.95 -10.71 -10.55
N ALA A 753 31.92 -10.19 -11.29
CA ALA A 753 33.28 -10.73 -11.36
C ALA A 753 33.99 -10.74 -10.00
N GLY A 754 33.70 -9.80 -9.10
CA GLY A 754 34.32 -9.71 -7.78
C GLY A 754 34.13 -10.98 -6.95
N PRO A 755 32.90 -11.29 -6.49
CA PRO A 755 32.63 -12.51 -5.73
C PRO A 755 32.94 -13.79 -6.51
N TRP A 756 32.74 -13.79 -7.84
CA TRP A 756 33.05 -14.93 -8.70
C TRP A 756 34.53 -15.31 -8.73
N PHE A 757 35.42 -14.35 -9.06
CA PHE A 757 36.86 -14.62 -9.14
C PHE A 757 37.51 -14.78 -7.76
N SER A 758 36.92 -14.20 -6.73
CA SER A 758 37.29 -14.46 -5.34
C SER A 758 36.77 -15.81 -4.82
N LYS A 759 36.06 -16.59 -5.65
CA LYS A 759 35.55 -17.94 -5.31
C LYS A 759 34.69 -17.94 -4.04
N MET A 760 33.88 -16.89 -3.87
CA MET A 760 32.92 -16.84 -2.77
C MET A 760 31.82 -17.88 -2.98
N ASP A 761 31.76 -18.85 -2.08
CA ASP A 761 30.68 -19.82 -2.03
C ASP A 761 29.54 -19.29 -1.12
N PRO A 762 28.40 -18.86 -1.68
CA PRO A 762 27.28 -18.36 -0.90
C PRO A 762 26.57 -19.44 -0.08
N THR A 763 26.86 -20.74 -0.30
CA THR A 763 26.26 -21.83 0.48
C THR A 763 27.07 -22.19 1.72
N ALA A 764 28.35 -21.79 1.77
CA ALA A 764 29.28 -22.19 2.82
C ALA A 764 29.09 -21.38 4.12
N ASN A 765 28.85 -20.07 4.01
CA ASN A 765 28.76 -19.16 5.16
C ASN A 765 27.90 -17.93 4.83
N VAL A 766 27.35 -17.28 5.85
CA VAL A 766 26.50 -16.09 5.71
C VAL A 766 27.21 -14.88 5.09
N TYR A 767 28.53 -14.74 5.30
CA TYR A 767 29.29 -13.62 4.76
C TYR A 767 29.31 -13.61 3.22
N PRO A 768 29.82 -14.66 2.52
CA PRO A 768 29.76 -14.70 1.06
C PRO A 768 28.33 -14.65 0.53
N ALA A 769 27.34 -15.22 1.23
CA ALA A 769 25.93 -15.09 0.86
C ALA A 769 25.45 -13.64 0.87
N THR A 770 25.80 -12.88 1.92
CA THR A 770 25.44 -11.47 2.07
C THR A 770 26.13 -10.59 1.02
N VAL A 771 27.42 -10.85 0.74
CA VAL A 771 28.15 -10.17 -0.33
C VAL A 771 27.45 -10.38 -1.67
N TRP A 772 27.15 -11.65 -2.02
CA TRP A 772 26.46 -11.98 -3.26
C TRP A 772 25.07 -11.32 -3.34
N ALA A 773 24.30 -11.32 -2.26
CA ALA A 773 22.98 -10.68 -2.22
C ALA A 773 23.05 -9.17 -2.52
N ILE A 774 23.99 -8.46 -1.88
CA ILE A 774 24.21 -7.03 -2.11
C ILE A 774 24.68 -6.76 -3.54
N VAL A 775 25.62 -7.56 -4.03
CA VAL A 775 26.13 -7.42 -5.40
C VAL A 775 25.03 -7.67 -6.43
N ILE A 776 24.21 -8.72 -6.27
CA ILE A 776 23.10 -9.01 -7.18
C ILE A 776 22.08 -7.88 -7.16
N TRP A 777 21.74 -7.38 -5.97
CA TRP A 777 20.80 -6.26 -5.82
C TRP A 777 21.24 -5.05 -6.65
N VAL A 778 22.47 -4.57 -6.44
CA VAL A 778 22.98 -3.38 -7.15
C VAL A 778 23.17 -3.68 -8.65
N ALA A 779 23.51 -4.92 -9.02
CA ALA A 779 23.70 -5.31 -10.41
C ALA A 779 22.37 -5.23 -11.18
N VAL A 780 21.30 -5.80 -10.61
CA VAL A 780 19.95 -5.75 -11.19
C VAL A 780 19.48 -4.30 -11.35
N HIS A 781 19.65 -3.46 -10.32
CA HIS A 781 19.28 -2.05 -10.40
C HIS A 781 20.11 -1.28 -11.45
N THR A 782 21.40 -1.58 -11.57
CA THR A 782 22.24 -0.99 -12.62
C THR A 782 21.78 -1.45 -14.01
N SER A 783 21.42 -2.73 -14.19
CA SER A 783 20.87 -3.26 -15.44
C SER A 783 19.56 -2.58 -15.84
N VAL A 784 18.65 -2.34 -14.89
CA VAL A 784 17.43 -1.55 -15.14
C VAL A 784 17.77 -0.13 -15.58
N GLY A 785 18.76 0.51 -14.94
CA GLY A 785 19.26 1.82 -15.35
C GLY A 785 19.81 1.86 -16.79
N VAL A 786 20.48 0.79 -17.22
CA VAL A 786 20.95 0.61 -18.61
C VAL A 786 19.78 0.47 -19.57
N ILE A 787 18.76 -0.33 -19.24
CA ILE A 787 17.54 -0.47 -20.05
C ILE A 787 16.85 0.89 -20.21
N MET A 788 16.78 1.68 -19.13
CA MET A 788 16.20 3.02 -19.16
C MET A 788 17.00 3.99 -20.05
N GLN A 789 18.33 3.94 -20.02
CA GLN A 789 19.17 4.71 -20.96
C GLN A 789 18.93 4.26 -22.41
N ALA A 790 18.85 2.95 -22.67
CA ALA A 790 18.55 2.41 -23.99
C ALA A 790 17.17 2.87 -24.50
N TYR A 791 16.18 2.94 -23.61
CA TYR A 791 14.87 3.50 -23.90
C TYR A 791 14.95 4.98 -24.30
N CYS A 792 15.71 5.81 -23.57
CA CYS A 792 15.95 7.21 -23.94
C CYS A 792 16.63 7.34 -25.32
N ILE A 793 17.61 6.48 -25.61
CA ILE A 793 18.27 6.43 -26.93
C ILE A 793 17.23 6.15 -28.03
N ALA A 794 16.43 5.10 -27.86
CA ALA A 794 15.40 4.72 -28.84
C ALA A 794 14.38 5.85 -29.06
N ARG A 795 13.92 6.49 -27.98
CA ARG A 795 12.98 7.62 -28.03
C ARG A 795 13.59 8.83 -28.75
N ALA A 796 14.88 9.08 -28.58
CA ALA A 796 15.58 10.17 -29.25
C ALA A 796 15.71 9.93 -30.75
N TYR A 797 16.02 8.71 -31.18
CA TYR A 797 16.01 8.35 -32.61
C TYR A 797 14.62 8.43 -33.23
N ALA A 798 13.58 8.10 -32.46
CA ALA A 798 12.19 8.26 -32.90
C ALA A 798 11.69 9.72 -32.88
N GLY A 799 12.54 10.70 -32.54
CA GLY A 799 12.18 12.11 -32.44
C GLY A 799 11.20 12.44 -31.29
N ARG A 800 11.03 11.51 -30.34
CA ARG A 800 10.08 11.64 -29.23
C ARG A 800 10.71 12.16 -27.93
N LEU A 801 12.04 12.14 -27.84
CA LEU A 801 12.82 12.78 -26.78
C LEU A 801 13.64 13.92 -27.41
N THR A 802 13.36 15.15 -27.00
CA THR A 802 14.00 16.37 -27.51
C THR A 802 14.43 17.29 -26.37
N ALA A 803 15.11 18.39 -26.65
CA ALA A 803 15.45 19.41 -25.64
C ALA A 803 14.20 19.98 -24.92
N ARG A 804 13.04 19.96 -25.59
CA ARG A 804 11.77 20.46 -25.07
C ARG A 804 10.91 19.40 -24.39
N HIS A 805 10.99 18.17 -24.89
CA HIS A 805 10.24 17.02 -24.39
C HIS A 805 11.24 15.99 -23.85
N ASP A 806 11.72 16.23 -22.62
CA ASP A 806 12.83 15.55 -21.99
C ASP A 806 12.48 14.83 -20.66
N MET A 807 11.20 14.55 -20.37
CA MET A 807 10.75 14.01 -19.08
C MET A 807 11.39 12.66 -18.79
N GLU A 808 11.58 11.83 -19.82
CA GLU A 808 12.23 10.53 -19.69
C GLU A 808 13.65 10.70 -19.15
N ILE A 809 14.48 11.56 -19.74
CA ILE A 809 15.87 11.72 -19.28
C ILE A 809 15.92 12.34 -17.88
N TRP A 810 14.95 13.17 -17.48
CA TRP A 810 14.83 13.62 -16.08
C TRP A 810 14.60 12.46 -15.11
N ASN A 811 13.67 11.55 -15.44
CA ASN A 811 13.36 10.39 -14.61
C ASN A 811 14.53 9.38 -14.60
N VAL A 812 15.16 9.13 -15.76
CA VAL A 812 16.35 8.27 -15.86
C VAL A 812 17.50 8.85 -15.05
N THR A 813 17.75 10.16 -15.14
CA THR A 813 18.79 10.81 -14.34
C THR A 813 18.50 10.66 -12.85
N LEU A 814 17.23 10.80 -12.45
CA LEU A 814 16.82 10.61 -11.06
C LEU A 814 17.11 9.18 -10.58
N TYR A 815 16.69 8.18 -11.35
CA TYR A 815 17.00 6.77 -11.08
C TYR A 815 18.51 6.54 -10.90
N TRP A 816 19.33 7.09 -11.80
CA TRP A 816 20.79 6.95 -11.72
C TRP A 816 21.41 7.65 -10.50
N HIS A 817 20.77 8.65 -9.89
CA HIS A 817 21.22 9.18 -8.59
C HIS A 817 21.12 8.10 -7.50
N PHE A 818 20.02 7.35 -7.44
CA PHE A 818 19.81 6.28 -6.47
C PHE A 818 20.66 5.05 -6.77
N ALA A 819 20.80 4.66 -8.04
CA ALA A 819 21.67 3.55 -8.43
C ALA A 819 23.15 3.85 -8.08
N CYS A 820 23.61 5.08 -8.36
CA CYS A 820 24.96 5.51 -7.98
C CYS A 820 25.15 5.54 -6.46
N PHE A 821 24.18 6.07 -5.71
CA PHE A 821 24.22 6.07 -4.25
C PHE A 821 24.33 4.65 -3.69
N SER A 822 23.48 3.73 -4.18
CA SER A 822 23.47 2.33 -3.75
C SER A 822 24.80 1.63 -4.06
N ALA A 823 25.39 1.87 -5.24
CA ALA A 823 26.70 1.33 -5.58
C ALA A 823 27.84 1.87 -4.68
N VAL A 824 27.81 3.18 -4.36
CA VAL A 824 28.80 3.80 -3.46
C VAL A 824 28.68 3.26 -2.04
N VAL A 825 27.45 3.14 -1.52
CA VAL A 825 27.22 2.58 -0.19
C VAL A 825 27.59 1.11 -0.15
N ALA A 826 27.23 0.32 -1.17
CA ALA A 826 27.64 -1.08 -1.26
C ALA A 826 29.17 -1.22 -1.29
N LEU A 827 29.89 -0.36 -2.02
CA LEU A 827 31.36 -0.32 -1.98
C LEU A 827 31.87 0.01 -0.57
N ALA A 828 31.31 1.05 0.06
CA ALA A 828 31.73 1.43 1.40
C ALA A 828 31.54 0.28 2.40
N THR A 829 30.42 -0.44 2.32
CA THR A 829 30.11 -1.58 3.18
C THR A 829 30.97 -2.80 2.89
N LEU A 830 31.16 -3.17 1.62
CA LEU A 830 31.82 -4.43 1.23
C LEU A 830 33.34 -4.33 1.09
N VAL A 831 33.87 -3.12 0.94
CA VAL A 831 35.29 -2.88 0.68
C VAL A 831 35.91 -1.95 1.71
N ALA A 832 35.33 -0.78 1.98
CA ALA A 832 35.96 0.17 2.89
C ALA A 832 35.85 -0.29 4.35
N PHE A 833 34.66 -0.70 4.78
CA PHE A 833 34.38 -1.08 6.16
C PHE A 833 35.22 -2.27 6.68
N PRO A 834 35.40 -3.39 5.94
CA PRO A 834 36.27 -4.49 6.36
C PRO A 834 37.74 -4.11 6.55
N ASN A 835 38.19 -2.98 5.99
CA ASN A 835 39.57 -2.48 6.16
C ASN A 835 39.70 -1.52 7.35
N LEU A 836 38.59 -1.12 7.98
CA LEU A 836 38.56 -0.20 9.13
C LEU A 836 38.39 -0.93 10.47
N THR A 837 37.87 -2.15 10.43
CA THR A 837 37.65 -3.07 11.56
C THR A 837 38.71 -4.15 11.55
#